data_AF-A0A5C3EQD1-F1
#
_entry.id   AF-A0A5C3EQD1-F1
#
_cell.length_a   1.000
_cell.length_b   1.000
_cell.length_c   1.000
_cell.angle_alpha   90.00
_cell.angle_beta   90.00
_cell.angle_gamma   90.00
#
_symmetry.space_group_name_H-M   'P 1'
#
loop_
_entity.id
_entity.type
_entity.pdbx_description
1 polymer ?
#
loop_
_entity_poly.entity_id
_entity_poly.type
_entity_poly.pdbx_seq_one_letter_code
_entity_poly.pdbx_strand_id
1 'polypeptide(L)'
;MSPVSTQDLFASFSGNMHATHASLFESAQKLSATQNGAHDTVRPTQLSMSQSLSLPLPDSHPSSESSSLSSPISSSFAAACAPSDSPSSEILPTSTPASSGAPSPLDELRESDMLKTGAEAHASTSHSQQRKLLFDQWRPSSHLLGPRGWINDPCGPSYDPRTRLYHLWYQWNPHASTWGSICWGHAYSSDMIHWTSRPEPVLVPGGNHDSEGVFTGCVLQRSPLGTAQQAQETGEMTAIYTAVSKLPIHHTLPYNYGSEKVVLSTSTDGGQTWVPHGVVLKGPPEHLDVISWRDPYIAPWPLLDTLLGRSSETPGLYALIAGGIKDTTPTTFAYSINPTDLSQWTYIGTLSHVGRNNKAAPYGIDLGKNWEVANFFTITDKASSSSSSSSSSSAEYLLINVEGCEEPGPARAPVYMRLDLLAPLAEQDEIRLQPAHVGLLDHGCLYAASSFHDPQHDRRIMWGWITEDDLPEDYYDTQGWAGLISLPRELFHHPASSELGIRPAQEVYKLRQGAQQIKFVAEKSQPLSTSSSSSPVRVELDRVALGGGSALEAARIEAVASRSYEIEMELNRIQPGLVVAHNNDLSTATLIYISEAGQLVVDRSRSSGKSSIIAKGINVNTCTLTAPVSSHSGASHKLRLFVDNSVLEIFVNDLVALSTRVYPDAEDCGLSILLQPGKVALDEVNVWQGLDRAIVA
;
A
#
# COMPACT_ATOMS: atom_id res chain seq x y z
N MET A 1 -12.83 61.02 22.71
CA MET A 1 -12.88 62.17 21.78
C MET A 1 -12.02 61.80 20.58
N SER A 2 -12.61 61.71 19.38
CA SER A 2 -11.90 61.53 18.11
C SER A 2 -11.75 62.90 17.41
N PRO A 3 -11.12 63.05 16.23
CA PRO A 3 -10.08 62.26 15.52
C PRO A 3 -8.91 63.18 15.04
N VAL A 4 -7.90 62.68 14.29
CA VAL A 4 -7.31 63.32 13.08
C VAL A 4 -6.48 62.29 12.30
N SER A 5 -6.53 62.42 10.97
CA SER A 5 -6.02 61.58 9.88
C SER A 5 -4.80 62.21 9.18
N THR A 6 -4.29 61.53 8.13
CA THR A 6 -3.40 61.93 7.00
C THR A 6 -1.88 61.92 7.26
N GLN A 7 -1.07 61.09 6.57
CA GLN A 7 -0.64 61.01 5.14
C GLN A 7 0.56 61.91 4.77
N ASP A 8 1.50 61.28 4.04
CA ASP A 8 2.52 61.81 3.12
C ASP A 8 3.97 62.16 3.58
N LEU A 9 4.87 61.22 3.22
CA LEU A 9 5.98 61.33 2.25
C LEU A 9 7.23 62.21 2.50
N PHE A 10 8.37 61.50 2.38
CA PHE A 10 9.69 61.86 1.82
C PHE A 10 10.73 62.70 2.61
N ALA A 11 11.92 62.06 2.71
CA ALA A 11 13.29 62.59 2.80
C ALA A 11 13.67 63.32 4.10
N SER A 12 14.79 63.08 4.77
CA SER A 12 16.06 62.41 4.46
C SER A 12 16.83 62.27 5.79
N PHE A 13 17.74 61.30 5.92
CA PHE A 13 19.12 61.59 6.32
C PHE A 13 20.00 60.35 6.13
N SER A 14 21.03 60.58 5.33
CA SER A 14 22.16 59.76 4.94
C SER A 14 23.15 59.48 6.08
N GLY A 15 23.88 58.35 5.99
CA GLY A 15 25.12 58.17 6.74
C GLY A 15 25.76 56.77 6.68
N ASN A 16 26.49 56.49 5.60
CA ASN A 16 27.66 55.61 5.43
C ASN A 16 27.71 54.19 6.05
N MET A 17 27.91 53.18 5.19
CA MET A 17 29.26 52.63 4.93
C MET A 17 29.29 51.76 3.66
N HIS A 18 30.36 51.92 2.88
CA HIS A 18 30.61 51.29 1.58
C HIS A 18 31.88 50.41 1.66
N ALA A 19 31.98 49.51 0.67
CA ALA A 19 33.17 48.79 0.18
C ALA A 19 33.52 47.45 0.85
N THR A 20 33.19 46.34 0.17
CA THR A 20 34.10 45.64 -0.75
C THR A 20 33.39 44.41 -1.36
N HIS A 21 33.10 44.46 -2.66
CA HIS A 21 32.63 43.33 -3.47
C HIS A 21 33.36 43.42 -4.81
N ALA A 22 34.34 42.55 -5.03
CA ALA A 22 34.89 42.18 -6.34
C ALA A 22 36.01 41.13 -6.16
N SER A 23 35.71 39.85 -6.45
CA SER A 23 36.55 38.88 -7.18
C SER A 23 36.11 37.45 -6.82
N LEU A 24 36.40 36.51 -7.73
CA LEU A 24 36.02 35.09 -7.76
C LEU A 24 34.74 34.77 -8.55
N PHE A 25 34.62 35.40 -9.72
CA PHE A 25 33.98 34.81 -10.91
C PHE A 25 35.07 34.64 -11.98
N GLU A 26 35.80 33.53 -11.93
CA GLU A 26 36.66 33.05 -13.03
C GLU A 26 37.21 31.68 -12.65
N SER A 27 36.55 30.59 -13.09
CA SER A 27 37.11 29.24 -13.33
C SER A 27 36.00 28.24 -13.69
N ALA A 28 35.26 28.47 -14.79
CA ALA A 28 34.45 27.42 -15.43
C ALA A 28 33.98 27.78 -16.86
N GLN A 29 34.74 28.63 -17.57
CA GLN A 29 34.50 28.89 -18.99
C GLN A 29 35.83 28.93 -19.73
N LYS A 30 36.30 27.74 -20.12
CA LYS A 30 37.24 27.52 -21.22
C LYS A 30 37.27 26.01 -21.46
N LEU A 31 36.45 25.55 -22.41
CA LEU A 31 36.70 24.41 -23.29
C LEU A 31 35.45 24.17 -24.17
N SER A 32 35.15 25.11 -25.07
CA SER A 32 34.42 24.81 -26.31
C SER A 32 34.50 26.02 -27.26
N ALA A 33 35.33 25.89 -28.30
CA ALA A 33 35.13 26.38 -29.67
C ALA A 33 36.44 26.81 -30.32
N THR A 34 36.99 25.97 -31.19
CA THR A 34 37.41 26.40 -32.53
C THR A 34 37.42 25.21 -33.51
N GLN A 35 37.15 25.55 -34.76
CA GLN A 35 36.55 24.76 -35.83
C GLN A 35 37.54 23.93 -36.68
N ASN A 36 36.97 22.95 -37.39
CA ASN A 36 37.18 22.50 -38.78
C ASN A 36 38.58 22.54 -39.43
N GLY A 37 38.97 21.40 -40.04
CA GLY A 37 39.87 21.40 -41.20
C GLY A 37 40.56 20.06 -41.53
N ALA A 38 39.98 19.34 -42.49
CA ALA A 38 40.58 18.52 -43.56
C ALA A 38 41.88 17.68 -43.39
N HIS A 39 41.78 16.43 -43.90
CA HIS A 39 42.77 15.62 -44.63
C HIS A 39 44.24 15.65 -44.17
N ASP A 40 44.76 14.51 -43.67
CA ASP A 40 45.71 13.71 -44.47
C ASP A 40 46.09 12.37 -43.82
N THR A 41 46.42 11.45 -44.72
CA THR A 41 46.85 10.05 -44.59
C THR A 41 48.11 9.83 -43.74
N VAL A 42 48.09 8.86 -42.82
CA VAL A 42 49.22 7.91 -42.57
C VAL A 42 48.68 6.58 -41.97
N ARG A 43 48.85 5.47 -42.69
CA ARG A 43 49.05 4.09 -42.17
C ARG A 43 50.58 3.82 -42.16
N PRO A 44 51.12 2.70 -41.66
CA PRO A 44 50.87 1.87 -40.47
C PRO A 44 52.20 1.51 -39.75
N THR A 45 52.16 0.78 -38.62
CA THR A 45 53.23 -0.12 -38.08
C THR A 45 52.66 -0.71 -36.78
N GLN A 46 52.25 -1.98 -36.61
CA GLN A 46 52.79 -3.32 -36.87
C GLN A 46 54.08 -3.66 -36.10
N LEU A 47 53.96 -4.76 -35.31
CA LEU A 47 54.96 -5.64 -34.64
C LEU A 47 54.87 -5.58 -33.09
N SER A 48 54.90 -6.66 -32.31
CA SER A 48 54.88 -8.12 -32.55
C SER A 48 54.98 -8.82 -31.19
N MET A 49 54.02 -9.70 -30.88
CA MET A 49 54.15 -11.05 -30.31
C MET A 49 55.23 -11.37 -29.26
N SER A 50 54.80 -12.02 -28.17
CA SER A 50 55.45 -13.26 -27.70
C SER A 50 54.41 -14.28 -27.23
N GLN A 51 54.47 -15.46 -27.84
CA GLN A 51 53.83 -16.72 -27.46
C GLN A 51 54.79 -17.53 -26.57
N SER A 52 54.24 -18.41 -25.73
CA SER A 52 54.72 -19.79 -25.46
C SER A 52 53.97 -20.31 -24.22
N LEU A 53 53.73 -21.60 -23.97
CA LEU A 53 53.49 -22.84 -24.72
C LEU A 53 53.13 -23.89 -23.64
N SER A 54 52.60 -25.02 -24.07
CA SER A 54 51.77 -25.99 -23.35
C SER A 54 52.51 -27.19 -22.70
N LEU A 55 51.84 -27.83 -21.73
CA LEU A 55 51.79 -29.29 -21.37
C LEU A 55 52.98 -29.95 -20.61
N PRO A 56 52.86 -31.16 -19.97
CA PRO A 56 51.73 -32.15 -19.91
C PRO A 56 51.38 -32.78 -18.52
N LEU A 57 50.33 -33.63 -18.55
CA LEU A 57 49.77 -34.58 -17.54
C LEU A 57 50.72 -35.73 -17.09
N PRO A 58 50.30 -36.55 -16.10
CA PRO A 58 50.00 -37.95 -16.44
C PRO A 58 48.76 -38.59 -15.75
N ASP A 59 48.24 -39.63 -16.42
CA ASP A 59 47.13 -40.55 -16.09
C ASP A 59 47.42 -41.60 -14.99
N SER A 60 46.37 -42.17 -14.39
CA SER A 60 46.15 -43.65 -14.36
C SER A 60 44.80 -44.08 -13.77
N HIS A 61 44.09 -44.92 -14.52
CA HIS A 61 42.96 -45.78 -14.13
C HIS A 61 43.45 -47.12 -13.53
N PRO A 62 42.55 -47.98 -13.01
CA PRO A 62 42.14 -49.14 -13.82
C PRO A 62 40.64 -49.53 -13.76
N SER A 63 40.21 -50.17 -14.87
CA SER A 63 39.03 -51.01 -15.17
C SER A 63 38.94 -52.29 -14.30
N SER A 64 37.94 -53.18 -14.28
CA SER A 64 36.79 -53.66 -15.11
C SER A 64 35.75 -54.29 -14.13
N GLU A 65 34.53 -54.76 -14.42
CA GLU A 65 34.04 -55.64 -15.49
C GLU A 65 32.49 -55.79 -15.38
N SER A 66 31.90 -56.39 -16.41
CA SER A 66 30.49 -56.47 -16.80
C SER A 66 29.64 -57.54 -16.09
N SER A 67 28.31 -57.40 -16.11
CA SER A 67 27.41 -58.36 -16.79
C SER A 67 25.91 -58.08 -16.57
N SER A 68 25.19 -58.30 -17.67
CA SER A 68 23.75 -58.28 -17.93
C SER A 68 22.94 -59.32 -17.15
N LEU A 69 21.64 -59.08 -16.92
CA LEU A 69 20.52 -59.84 -17.52
C LEU A 69 19.13 -59.51 -16.92
N SER A 70 18.19 -59.25 -17.83
CA SER A 70 16.79 -59.71 -17.90
C SER A 70 15.75 -59.37 -16.81
N SER A 71 14.79 -58.52 -17.20
CA SER A 71 13.33 -58.61 -16.92
C SER A 71 12.75 -59.98 -17.43
N PRO A 72 11.44 -60.35 -17.32
CA PRO A 72 10.23 -59.52 -17.11
C PRO A 72 9.04 -60.23 -16.37
N ILE A 73 7.82 -59.63 -16.49
CA ILE A 73 6.46 -60.24 -16.46
C ILE A 73 5.83 -60.41 -15.04
N SER A 74 4.54 -60.16 -14.76
CA SER A 74 3.40 -59.38 -15.31
C SER A 74 2.18 -59.56 -14.38
N SER A 75 1.19 -58.65 -14.50
CA SER A 75 -0.28 -58.87 -14.39
C SER A 75 -0.87 -59.47 -13.10
N SER A 76 -1.57 -58.70 -12.24
CA SER A 76 -2.99 -58.28 -12.32
C SER A 76 -4.04 -59.40 -12.14
N PHE A 77 -4.87 -59.34 -11.08
CA PHE A 77 -6.30 -59.00 -11.15
C PHE A 77 -6.99 -59.02 -9.77
N ALA A 78 -8.10 -58.27 -9.71
CA ALA A 78 -8.90 -57.76 -8.61
C ALA A 78 -9.67 -58.79 -7.74
N ALA A 79 -10.08 -58.37 -6.52
CA ALA A 79 -11.48 -58.04 -6.20
C ALA A 79 -11.75 -57.75 -4.70
N ALA A 80 -12.47 -56.64 -4.49
CA ALA A 80 -13.64 -56.46 -3.60
C ALA A 80 -13.50 -56.26 -2.07
N CYS A 81 -14.12 -55.14 -1.67
CA CYS A 81 -14.92 -54.86 -0.45
C CYS A 81 -14.22 -54.36 0.83
N ALA A 82 -14.71 -53.20 1.26
CA ALA A 82 -14.41 -52.39 2.45
C ALA A 82 -15.46 -52.66 3.58
N PRO A 83 -15.53 -51.88 4.69
CA PRO A 83 -14.52 -51.66 5.74
C PRO A 83 -15.13 -51.59 7.19
N SER A 84 -14.31 -51.08 8.14
CA SER A 84 -14.55 -50.59 9.53
C SER A 84 -14.14 -51.58 10.64
N ASP A 85 -13.41 -51.24 11.72
CA ASP A 85 -13.21 -49.98 12.48
C ASP A 85 -11.84 -49.91 13.22
N SER A 86 -11.29 -48.67 13.31
CA SER A 86 -10.54 -47.93 14.39
C SER A 86 -9.62 -48.65 15.44
N PRO A 87 -8.57 -48.01 16.04
CA PRO A 87 -8.64 -46.68 16.68
C PRO A 87 -7.41 -45.72 16.63
N SER A 88 -7.74 -44.44 16.90
CA SER A 88 -6.98 -43.38 17.60
C SER A 88 -5.65 -42.87 17.03
N SER A 89 -5.68 -41.67 16.43
CA SER A 89 -4.52 -40.79 16.24
C SER A 89 -4.70 -39.50 17.05
N GLU A 90 -3.67 -39.15 17.81
CA GLU A 90 -3.49 -37.86 18.47
C GLU A 90 -3.57 -36.71 17.46
N ILE A 91 -4.41 -35.72 17.75
CA ILE A 91 -4.59 -34.50 16.96
C ILE A 91 -3.68 -33.43 17.59
N LEU A 92 -2.67 -33.00 16.85
CA LEU A 92 -1.89 -31.79 17.13
C LEU A 92 -2.65 -30.57 16.58
N PRO A 93 -2.73 -29.44 17.32
CA PRO A 93 -3.39 -28.24 16.82
C PRO A 93 -2.54 -27.54 15.76
N THR A 94 -3.11 -27.36 14.58
CA THR A 94 -2.57 -26.54 13.47
C THR A 94 -3.20 -25.16 13.50
N SER A 95 -2.47 -24.18 14.04
CA SER A 95 -2.76 -22.76 13.85
C SER A 95 -1.48 -21.96 14.05
N THR A 96 -0.91 -21.37 12.98
CA THR A 96 0.07 -20.27 13.07
C THR A 96 0.31 -19.64 11.69
N PRO A 97 0.63 -18.33 11.62
CA PRO A 97 0.45 -17.52 10.42
C PRO A 97 1.72 -17.48 9.55
N ALA A 98 1.54 -17.14 8.29
CA ALA A 98 2.56 -16.41 7.56
C ALA A 98 2.00 -15.06 7.12
N SER A 99 2.72 -14.01 7.50
CA SER A 99 2.72 -12.68 6.86
C SER A 99 1.45 -11.83 6.74
N SER A 100 0.36 -12.09 7.48
CA SER A 100 -0.71 -11.06 7.60
C SER A 100 -1.62 -11.16 8.84
N GLY A 101 -1.51 -12.23 9.64
CA GLY A 101 -2.24 -12.36 10.89
C GLY A 101 -1.55 -11.60 12.02
N ALA A 102 -2.18 -10.56 12.54
CA ALA A 102 -1.82 -10.05 13.86
C ALA A 102 -1.83 -11.23 14.85
N PRO A 103 -0.86 -11.34 15.78
CA PRO A 103 -0.97 -12.33 16.85
C PRO A 103 -2.21 -12.00 17.68
N SER A 104 -3.11 -12.98 17.81
CA SER A 104 -4.21 -12.94 18.77
C SER A 104 -3.64 -12.61 20.16
N PRO A 105 -4.07 -11.52 20.81
CA PRO A 105 -3.70 -11.29 22.19
C PRO A 105 -4.66 -12.07 23.09
N LEU A 106 -4.08 -13.04 23.79
CA LEU A 106 -4.54 -13.71 25.02
C LEU A 106 -5.07 -15.15 24.87
N ASP A 107 -4.17 -16.07 25.22
CA ASP A 107 -4.45 -17.18 26.14
C ASP A 107 -5.30 -16.66 27.32
N GLU A 108 -6.58 -17.03 27.38
CA GLU A 108 -7.40 -17.25 28.59
C GLU A 108 -8.91 -17.22 28.27
N LEU A 109 -9.42 -18.22 27.53
CA LEU A 109 -10.82 -18.64 27.66
C LEU A 109 -10.87 -20.16 27.64
N ARG A 110 -11.29 -20.73 28.77
CA ARG A 110 -11.28 -22.17 29.07
C ARG A 110 -12.09 -22.96 28.05
N GLU A 111 -11.55 -24.11 27.64
CA GLU A 111 -12.14 -25.19 26.82
C GLU A 111 -13.46 -25.80 27.35
N SER A 112 -14.15 -25.20 28.33
CA SER A 112 -15.26 -25.85 29.03
C SER A 112 -16.67 -25.59 28.45
N ASP A 113 -16.83 -24.76 27.41
CA ASP A 113 -18.16 -24.50 26.82
C ASP A 113 -18.42 -25.22 25.47
N MET A 114 -17.47 -26.05 25.02
CA MET A 114 -17.66 -26.90 23.85
C MET A 114 -18.24 -28.25 24.23
N LEU A 115 -19.57 -28.34 24.31
CA LEU A 115 -20.35 -29.59 24.09
C LEU A 115 -21.85 -29.29 24.08
N LYS A 116 -22.42 -29.02 22.91
CA LYS A 116 -23.81 -29.42 22.58
C LYS A 116 -23.91 -29.84 21.12
N THR A 117 -24.01 -31.15 20.92
CA THR A 117 -24.38 -31.79 19.67
C THR A 117 -25.92 -31.84 19.53
N GLY A 118 -26.39 -31.62 18.30
CA GLY A 118 -27.64 -32.21 17.80
C GLY A 118 -28.84 -31.26 17.62
N ALA A 119 -29.03 -30.77 16.39
CA ALA A 119 -30.36 -30.58 15.76
C ALA A 119 -30.19 -30.22 14.26
N GLU A 120 -29.95 -31.22 13.41
CA GLU A 120 -29.90 -31.05 11.95
C GLU A 120 -31.29 -31.28 11.33
N ALA A 121 -31.81 -30.22 10.69
CA ALA A 121 -32.67 -30.22 9.49
C ALA A 121 -33.39 -28.87 9.30
N HIS A 122 -33.67 -28.12 10.38
CA HIS A 122 -34.25 -26.77 10.33
C HIS A 122 -33.21 -25.63 10.43
N ALA A 123 -31.97 -25.94 10.83
CA ALA A 123 -30.90 -24.95 11.00
C ALA A 123 -30.29 -24.44 9.69
N SER A 124 -30.28 -25.24 8.61
CA SER A 124 -29.54 -24.92 7.37
C SER A 124 -30.08 -23.69 6.63
N THR A 125 -31.41 -23.50 6.60
CA THR A 125 -32.03 -22.31 5.98
C THR A 125 -31.75 -21.04 6.79
N SER A 126 -31.76 -21.13 8.13
CA SER A 126 -31.45 -20.00 9.01
C SER A 126 -29.98 -19.58 8.92
N HIS A 127 -29.05 -20.53 8.85
CA HIS A 127 -27.63 -20.27 8.70
C HIS A 127 -27.30 -19.66 7.31
N SER A 128 -27.94 -20.16 6.25
CA SER A 128 -27.78 -19.59 4.90
C SER A 128 -28.28 -18.14 4.82
N GLN A 129 -29.42 -17.84 5.46
CA GLN A 129 -29.96 -16.48 5.53
C GLN A 129 -29.07 -15.56 6.37
N GLN A 130 -28.60 -16.03 7.53
CA GLN A 130 -27.69 -15.26 8.39
C GLN A 130 -26.36 -14.96 7.72
N ARG A 131 -25.77 -15.93 7.01
CA ARG A 131 -24.54 -15.71 6.22
C ARG A 131 -24.76 -14.68 5.12
N LYS A 132 -25.86 -14.77 4.38
CA LYS A 132 -26.18 -13.77 3.34
C LYS A 132 -26.37 -12.37 3.94
N LEU A 133 -27.07 -12.26 5.07
CA LEU A 133 -27.28 -10.98 5.74
C LEU A 133 -25.95 -10.34 6.17
N LEU A 134 -25.04 -11.10 6.78
CA LEU A 134 -23.74 -10.58 7.20
C LEU A 134 -22.80 -10.33 6.02
N PHE A 135 -22.88 -11.13 4.96
CA PHE A 135 -22.14 -10.89 3.73
C PHE A 135 -22.41 -9.49 3.18
N ASP A 136 -23.67 -9.04 3.16
CA ASP A 136 -24.06 -7.73 2.61
C ASP A 136 -23.98 -6.57 3.64
N GLN A 137 -24.18 -6.85 4.93
CA GLN A 137 -24.35 -5.85 6.00
C GLN A 137 -23.25 -4.76 6.03
N TRP A 138 -22.00 -5.17 5.83
CA TRP A 138 -20.84 -4.29 5.91
C TRP A 138 -20.07 -4.22 4.61
N ARG A 139 -20.45 -4.95 3.56
CA ARG A 139 -19.62 -5.07 2.36
C ARG A 139 -19.60 -3.78 1.54
N PRO A 140 -18.43 -3.15 1.34
CA PRO A 140 -18.28 -2.00 0.47
C PRO A 140 -18.71 -2.33 -0.97
N SER A 141 -19.17 -1.32 -1.69
CA SER A 141 -19.70 -1.46 -3.06
C SER A 141 -18.92 -0.65 -4.09
N SER A 142 -18.26 0.42 -3.65
CA SER A 142 -17.48 1.39 -4.43
C SER A 142 -15.96 1.19 -4.29
N HIS A 143 -15.53 0.09 -3.66
CA HIS A 143 -14.15 -0.36 -3.58
C HIS A 143 -13.95 -1.68 -4.31
N LEU A 144 -12.70 -2.00 -4.68
CA LEU A 144 -12.36 -3.31 -5.21
C LEU A 144 -12.23 -4.32 -4.05
N LEU A 145 -12.94 -5.45 -4.17
CA LEU A 145 -12.87 -6.59 -3.27
C LEU A 145 -12.73 -7.89 -4.06
N GLY A 146 -12.19 -8.93 -3.44
CA GLY A 146 -12.29 -10.28 -3.98
C GLY A 146 -13.75 -10.74 -4.04
N PRO A 147 -14.14 -11.63 -4.98
CA PRO A 147 -15.52 -12.13 -5.09
C PRO A 147 -16.08 -12.74 -3.81
N ARG A 148 -15.21 -13.33 -2.99
CA ARG A 148 -15.48 -14.01 -1.70
C ARG A 148 -14.16 -14.16 -0.94
N GLY A 149 -14.22 -14.58 0.32
CA GLY A 149 -13.04 -14.94 1.10
C GLY A 149 -12.10 -13.76 1.40
N TRP A 150 -10.86 -14.08 1.74
CA TRP A 150 -9.85 -13.13 2.18
C TRP A 150 -9.07 -12.55 1.01
N ILE A 151 -8.94 -11.22 0.94
CA ILE A 151 -7.94 -10.57 0.08
C ILE A 151 -6.97 -9.71 0.90
N ASN A 152 -5.76 -9.56 0.38
CA ASN A 152 -4.77 -8.62 0.90
C ASN A 152 -4.02 -7.91 -0.23
N ASP A 153 -2.70 -7.98 -0.22
CA ASP A 153 -1.78 -7.14 -0.98
C ASP A 153 -2.22 -6.90 -2.42
N PRO A 154 -2.36 -5.63 -2.86
CA PRO A 154 -2.40 -5.31 -4.28
C PRO A 154 -1.07 -5.70 -4.94
N CYS A 155 -1.16 -6.63 -5.88
CA CYS A 155 -0.02 -7.20 -6.60
C CYS A 155 -0.01 -6.72 -8.06
N GLY A 156 1.18 -6.43 -8.58
CA GLY A 156 1.40 -6.11 -9.99
C GLY A 156 0.47 -5.06 -10.66
N PRO A 157 0.13 -3.92 -10.03
CA PRO A 157 -0.57 -2.85 -10.75
C PRO A 157 0.15 -2.49 -12.05
N SER A 158 -0.56 -2.52 -13.18
CA SER A 158 0.04 -2.24 -14.49
C SER A 158 -0.97 -1.72 -15.50
N TYR A 159 -0.47 -1.16 -16.60
CA TYR A 159 -1.28 -0.66 -17.72
C TYR A 159 -0.82 -1.31 -19.02
N ASP A 160 -1.73 -2.00 -19.71
CA ASP A 160 -1.46 -2.60 -21.01
C ASP A 160 -1.78 -1.58 -22.12
N PRO A 161 -0.77 -1.02 -22.82
CA PRO A 161 -1.00 0.00 -23.84
C PRO A 161 -1.76 -0.51 -25.07
N ARG A 162 -1.84 -1.83 -25.29
CA ARG A 162 -2.52 -2.42 -26.46
C ARG A 162 -4.02 -2.48 -26.24
N THR A 163 -4.43 -2.93 -25.05
CA THR A 163 -5.84 -3.04 -24.67
C THR A 163 -6.38 -1.74 -24.07
N ARG A 164 -5.48 -0.85 -23.61
CA ARG A 164 -5.78 0.36 -22.85
C ARG A 164 -6.53 0.07 -21.56
N LEU A 165 -6.16 -1.05 -20.92
CA LEU A 165 -6.70 -1.48 -19.66
C LEU A 165 -5.64 -1.36 -18.57
N TYR A 166 -6.08 -0.86 -17.42
CA TYR A 166 -5.40 -1.03 -16.16
C TYR A 166 -5.69 -2.42 -15.62
N HIS A 167 -4.67 -3.08 -15.09
CA HIS A 167 -4.76 -4.39 -14.46
C HIS A 167 -4.28 -4.27 -13.01
N LEU A 168 -4.98 -4.95 -12.11
CA LEU A 168 -4.63 -5.06 -10.71
C LEU A 168 -4.83 -6.52 -10.28
N TRP A 169 -3.74 -7.15 -9.83
CA TRP A 169 -3.81 -8.43 -9.15
C TRP A 169 -3.83 -8.20 -7.65
N TYR A 170 -4.18 -9.22 -6.90
CA TYR A 170 -4.19 -9.16 -5.44
C TYR A 170 -4.00 -10.56 -4.87
N GLN A 171 -3.38 -10.66 -3.71
CA GLN A 171 -3.37 -11.91 -2.96
C GLN A 171 -4.81 -12.27 -2.54
N TRP A 172 -5.17 -13.55 -2.71
CA TRP A 172 -6.52 -14.04 -2.48
C TRP A 172 -6.50 -15.43 -1.84
N ASN A 173 -7.40 -15.66 -0.88
CA ASN A 173 -7.85 -16.98 -0.46
C ASN A 173 -9.36 -17.10 -0.77
N PRO A 174 -9.74 -17.82 -1.85
CA PRO A 174 -11.14 -17.97 -2.24
C PRO A 174 -11.94 -18.92 -1.34
N HIS A 175 -11.29 -19.61 -0.40
CA HIS A 175 -11.87 -20.71 0.38
C HIS A 175 -12.09 -20.39 1.86
N ALA A 176 -11.49 -19.31 2.38
CA ALA A 176 -11.70 -18.84 3.74
C ALA A 176 -11.64 -17.31 3.82
N SER A 177 -12.21 -16.74 4.87
CA SER A 177 -12.10 -15.31 5.22
C SER A 177 -10.85 -15.00 6.03
N THR A 178 -9.89 -15.91 6.05
CA THR A 178 -8.60 -15.80 6.73
C THR A 178 -7.47 -16.12 5.77
N TRP A 179 -6.27 -15.68 6.13
CA TRP A 179 -5.07 -15.92 5.33
C TRP A 179 -4.73 -17.42 5.25
N GLY A 180 -4.35 -17.90 4.06
CA GLY A 180 -3.89 -19.27 3.84
C GLY A 180 -4.00 -19.68 2.36
N SER A 181 -3.14 -20.59 1.92
CA SER A 181 -3.10 -21.10 0.53
C SER A 181 -3.20 -19.98 -0.53
N ILE A 182 -2.43 -18.92 -0.32
CA ILE A 182 -2.55 -17.68 -1.10
C ILE A 182 -2.31 -17.94 -2.58
N CYS A 183 -3.22 -17.39 -3.39
CA CYS A 183 -3.18 -17.33 -4.84
C CYS A 183 -3.30 -15.87 -5.29
N TRP A 184 -3.19 -15.59 -6.60
CA TRP A 184 -3.52 -14.26 -7.12
C TRP A 184 -4.91 -14.23 -7.75
N GLY A 185 -5.75 -13.31 -7.28
CA GLY A 185 -6.92 -12.83 -8.01
C GLY A 185 -6.53 -11.76 -9.02
N HIS A 186 -7.45 -11.43 -9.93
CA HIS A 186 -7.21 -10.46 -11.01
C HIS A 186 -8.46 -9.63 -11.31
N ALA A 187 -8.29 -8.33 -11.42
CA ALA A 187 -9.28 -7.41 -11.96
C ALA A 187 -8.64 -6.49 -13.01
N TYR A 188 -9.46 -6.04 -13.95
CA TYR A 188 -9.04 -5.06 -14.96
C TYR A 188 -10.11 -3.98 -15.17
N SER A 189 -9.67 -2.79 -15.57
CA SER A 189 -10.51 -1.61 -15.69
C SER A 189 -10.00 -0.68 -16.80
N SER A 190 -10.89 0.05 -17.46
CA SER A 190 -10.50 1.13 -18.38
C SER A 190 -10.26 2.47 -17.65
N ASP A 191 -10.56 2.53 -16.35
CA ASP A 191 -10.53 3.79 -15.60
C ASP A 191 -10.16 3.68 -14.12
N MET A 192 -9.60 2.54 -13.69
CA MET A 192 -9.16 2.30 -12.31
C MET A 192 -10.28 2.33 -11.24
N ILE A 193 -11.55 2.47 -11.65
CA ILE A 193 -12.71 2.57 -10.74
C ILE A 193 -13.72 1.47 -11.02
N HIS A 194 -14.09 1.28 -12.29
CA HIS A 194 -15.03 0.25 -12.70
C HIS A 194 -14.26 -0.99 -13.17
N TRP A 195 -14.27 -2.01 -12.34
CA TRP A 195 -13.51 -3.24 -12.48
C TRP A 195 -14.38 -4.38 -12.98
N THR A 196 -13.86 -5.12 -13.95
CA THR A 196 -14.28 -6.50 -14.22
C THR A 196 -13.36 -7.44 -13.45
N SER A 197 -13.90 -8.24 -12.56
CA SER A 197 -13.10 -9.16 -11.74
C SER A 197 -13.19 -10.58 -12.27
N ARG A 198 -12.06 -11.29 -12.33
CA ARG A 198 -12.05 -12.72 -12.63
C ARG A 198 -12.68 -13.49 -11.47
N PRO A 199 -13.58 -14.46 -11.74
CA PRO A 199 -14.30 -15.17 -10.67
C PRO A 199 -13.46 -16.24 -9.98
N GLU A 200 -12.33 -16.64 -10.57
CA GLU A 200 -11.42 -17.65 -10.06
C GLU A 200 -9.97 -17.15 -10.12
N PRO A 201 -9.07 -17.67 -9.26
CA PRO A 201 -7.67 -17.27 -9.24
C PRO A 201 -6.96 -17.50 -10.58
N VAL A 202 -5.97 -16.65 -10.89
CA VAL A 202 -5.19 -16.73 -12.14
C VAL A 202 -3.80 -17.33 -11.93
N LEU A 203 -3.22 -17.22 -10.73
CA LEU A 203 -2.01 -17.93 -10.32
C LEU A 203 -2.30 -18.68 -9.02
N VAL A 204 -2.09 -19.99 -9.01
CA VAL A 204 -2.40 -20.87 -7.87
C VAL A 204 -1.17 -21.65 -7.42
N PRO A 205 -1.03 -21.94 -6.11
CA PRO A 205 0.04 -22.78 -5.58
C PRO A 205 0.19 -24.13 -6.28
N GLY A 206 1.44 -24.59 -6.44
CA GLY A 206 1.80 -25.92 -6.91
C GLY A 206 2.29 -25.98 -8.36
N GLY A 207 2.16 -24.89 -9.12
CA GLY A 207 2.56 -24.82 -10.52
C GLY A 207 4.02 -24.39 -10.75
N ASN A 208 4.64 -23.70 -9.79
CA ASN A 208 5.92 -23.00 -10.03
C ASN A 208 6.76 -22.84 -8.75
N HIS A 209 7.10 -23.96 -8.09
CA HIS A 209 7.87 -23.96 -6.84
C HIS A 209 7.22 -23.15 -5.69
N ASP A 210 5.90 -23.04 -5.73
CA ASP A 210 5.04 -22.23 -4.89
C ASP A 210 4.00 -23.09 -4.15
N SER A 211 4.39 -24.29 -3.71
CA SER A 211 3.48 -25.30 -3.13
C SER A 211 2.68 -24.83 -1.91
N GLU A 212 3.16 -23.80 -1.21
CA GLU A 212 2.52 -23.25 -0.02
C GLU A 212 1.84 -21.89 -0.26
N GLY A 213 2.16 -21.20 -1.36
CA GLY A 213 1.62 -19.86 -1.62
C GLY A 213 2.29 -19.11 -2.77
N VAL A 214 1.49 -18.28 -3.44
CA VAL A 214 1.90 -17.32 -4.47
C VAL A 214 1.86 -15.92 -3.85
N PHE A 215 2.97 -15.48 -3.27
CA PHE A 215 3.06 -14.20 -2.55
C PHE A 215 3.21 -13.01 -3.51
N THR A 216 3.35 -11.81 -2.95
CA THR A 216 3.37 -10.54 -3.69
C THR A 216 4.51 -10.49 -4.70
N GLY A 217 4.29 -9.71 -5.74
CA GLY A 217 5.19 -9.53 -6.86
C GLY A 217 4.72 -8.42 -7.78
N CYS A 218 5.35 -8.33 -8.95
CA CYS A 218 5.05 -7.34 -9.96
C CYS A 218 4.75 -7.97 -11.32
N VAL A 219 4.05 -7.22 -12.17
CA VAL A 219 3.75 -7.61 -13.56
C VAL A 219 4.31 -6.57 -14.50
N LEU A 220 5.12 -7.01 -15.46
CA LEU A 220 5.69 -6.20 -16.52
C LEU A 220 4.96 -6.47 -17.83
N GLN A 221 4.59 -5.42 -18.55
CA GLN A 221 3.88 -5.49 -19.83
C GLN A 221 4.85 -5.72 -21.00
N ARG A 222 5.58 -6.84 -20.92
CA ARG A 222 6.59 -7.27 -21.91
C ARG A 222 6.94 -8.75 -21.74
N SER A 223 7.49 -9.34 -22.80
CA SER A 223 8.18 -10.65 -22.76
C SER A 223 9.42 -10.64 -21.86
N PRO A 224 9.81 -11.78 -21.27
CA PRO A 224 11.02 -11.86 -20.45
C PRO A 224 12.33 -11.78 -21.25
N LEU A 225 12.27 -11.98 -22.57
CA LEU A 225 13.45 -11.95 -23.46
C LEU A 225 13.35 -10.81 -24.48
N GLY A 226 14.50 -10.28 -24.90
CA GLY A 226 14.61 -9.21 -25.90
C GLY A 226 14.59 -7.81 -25.29
N THR A 227 14.89 -6.77 -26.09
CA THR A 227 14.90 -5.38 -25.59
C THR A 227 13.51 -4.93 -25.12
N ALA A 228 13.40 -3.86 -24.34
CA ALA A 228 12.09 -3.35 -23.91
C ALA A 228 11.14 -3.09 -25.10
N GLN A 229 11.65 -2.52 -26.20
CA GLN A 229 10.86 -2.31 -27.42
C GLN A 229 10.44 -3.63 -28.07
N GLN A 230 11.37 -4.56 -28.30
CA GLN A 230 11.08 -5.86 -28.91
C GLN A 230 10.12 -6.70 -28.07
N ALA A 231 10.31 -6.66 -26.74
CA ALA A 231 9.53 -7.41 -25.79
C ALA A 231 8.11 -6.85 -25.63
N GLN A 232 7.91 -5.54 -25.80
CA GLN A 232 6.57 -4.91 -25.81
C GLN A 232 5.76 -5.30 -27.05
N GLU A 233 6.39 -5.52 -28.20
CA GLU A 233 5.70 -5.92 -29.44
C GLU A 233 5.04 -7.29 -29.34
N THR A 234 5.57 -8.18 -28.49
CA THR A 234 5.02 -9.54 -28.29
C THR A 234 3.62 -9.53 -27.67
N GLY A 235 3.30 -8.48 -26.90
CA GLY A 235 2.06 -8.43 -26.15
C GLY A 235 1.98 -9.43 -24.98
N GLU A 236 3.10 -10.02 -24.60
CA GLU A 236 3.21 -10.88 -23.43
C GLU A 236 3.28 -10.04 -22.15
N MET A 237 2.74 -10.58 -21.07
CA MET A 237 2.92 -10.08 -19.71
C MET A 237 3.88 -11.02 -18.98
N THR A 238 4.75 -10.46 -18.14
CA THR A 238 5.66 -11.24 -17.29
C THR A 238 5.37 -10.93 -15.83
N ALA A 239 4.92 -11.94 -15.07
CA ALA A 239 4.80 -11.87 -13.62
C ALA A 239 6.10 -12.36 -12.99
N ILE A 240 6.60 -11.59 -12.02
CA ILE A 240 7.73 -11.97 -11.18
C ILE A 240 7.27 -11.83 -9.74
N TYR A 241 7.26 -12.94 -9.00
CA TYR A 241 6.62 -13.03 -7.70
C TYR A 241 7.37 -13.94 -6.74
N THR A 242 7.04 -13.82 -5.46
CA THR A 242 7.56 -14.71 -4.44
C THR A 242 6.81 -16.04 -4.44
N ALA A 243 7.47 -17.12 -4.85
CA ALA A 243 6.99 -18.48 -4.72
C ALA A 243 7.36 -19.06 -3.35
N VAL A 244 6.35 -19.51 -2.59
CA VAL A 244 6.53 -20.03 -1.23
C VAL A 244 6.46 -21.55 -1.21
N SER A 245 7.44 -22.20 -0.60
CA SER A 245 7.50 -23.67 -0.47
C SER A 245 7.53 -24.20 0.95
N LYS A 246 7.62 -23.32 1.95
CA LYS A 246 7.61 -23.73 3.35
C LYS A 246 7.04 -22.63 4.21
N LEU A 247 6.18 -23.02 5.14
CA LEU A 247 5.54 -22.18 6.16
C LEU A 247 5.79 -22.78 7.57
N PRO A 248 5.61 -22.00 8.65
CA PRO A 248 5.37 -20.55 8.67
C PRO A 248 6.62 -19.74 8.32
N ILE A 249 6.40 -18.52 7.83
CA ILE A 249 7.43 -17.49 7.64
C ILE A 249 7.00 -16.28 8.45
N HIS A 250 7.84 -15.84 9.39
CA HIS A 250 7.54 -14.72 10.26
C HIS A 250 8.82 -14.09 10.79
N HIS A 251 8.83 -12.76 10.96
CA HIS A 251 10.00 -12.00 11.37
C HIS A 251 10.51 -12.32 12.79
N THR A 252 9.73 -13.08 13.59
CA THR A 252 10.10 -13.56 14.94
C THR A 252 10.59 -15.00 14.96
N LEU A 253 10.53 -15.72 13.84
CA LEU A 253 10.90 -17.13 13.74
C LEU A 253 12.21 -17.28 12.96
N PRO A 254 12.94 -18.40 13.17
CA PRO A 254 14.11 -18.71 12.34
C PRO A 254 13.73 -18.83 10.86
N TYR A 255 14.50 -18.18 10.00
CA TYR A 255 14.31 -18.28 8.56
C TYR A 255 14.74 -19.64 8.02
N ASN A 256 13.92 -20.20 7.13
CA ASN A 256 14.23 -21.44 6.44
C ASN A 256 14.65 -21.10 5.01
N TYR A 257 15.93 -21.29 4.67
CA TYR A 257 16.41 -21.01 3.32
C TYR A 257 15.62 -21.79 2.25
N GLY A 258 15.26 -21.10 1.15
CA GLY A 258 14.46 -21.66 0.08
C GLY A 258 12.94 -21.68 0.34
N SER A 259 12.48 -21.14 1.47
CA SER A 259 11.06 -20.95 1.74
C SER A 259 10.46 -19.92 0.80
N GLU A 260 11.15 -18.80 0.56
CA GLU A 260 10.77 -17.75 -0.38
C GLU A 260 11.74 -17.76 -1.56
N LYS A 261 11.21 -17.85 -2.79
CA LYS A 261 11.97 -17.84 -4.05
C LYS A 261 11.40 -16.79 -4.97
N VAL A 262 12.22 -16.22 -5.85
CA VAL A 262 11.70 -15.41 -6.96
C VAL A 262 11.53 -16.32 -8.17
N VAL A 263 10.33 -16.34 -8.73
CA VAL A 263 9.99 -17.10 -9.93
C VAL A 263 9.43 -16.19 -11.00
N LEU A 264 9.41 -16.69 -12.23
CA LEU A 264 8.88 -15.99 -13.40
C LEU A 264 7.75 -16.80 -14.04
N SER A 265 6.71 -16.11 -14.50
CA SER A 265 5.64 -16.67 -15.32
C SER A 265 5.21 -15.69 -16.41
N THR A 266 4.72 -16.18 -17.55
CA THR A 266 4.25 -15.32 -18.64
C THR A 266 2.78 -15.56 -19.00
N SER A 267 2.11 -14.52 -19.50
CA SER A 267 0.73 -14.60 -19.98
C SER A 267 0.62 -13.94 -21.35
N THR A 268 -0.19 -14.52 -22.23
CA THR A 268 -0.46 -14.00 -23.58
C THR A 268 -1.94 -13.66 -23.80
N ASP A 269 -2.79 -13.87 -22.79
CA ASP A 269 -4.25 -13.74 -22.84
C ASP A 269 -4.78 -12.65 -21.89
N GLY A 270 -3.96 -11.63 -21.63
CA GLY A 270 -4.33 -10.50 -20.77
C GLY A 270 -4.25 -10.79 -19.27
N GLY A 271 -3.41 -11.76 -18.88
CA GLY A 271 -3.21 -12.14 -17.47
C GLY A 271 -4.21 -13.16 -16.94
N GLN A 272 -4.98 -13.79 -17.83
CA GLN A 272 -6.00 -14.77 -17.44
C GLN A 272 -5.38 -16.15 -17.15
N THR A 273 -4.39 -16.56 -17.93
CA THR A 273 -3.60 -17.77 -17.69
C THR A 273 -2.12 -17.46 -17.72
N TRP A 274 -1.35 -18.24 -16.94
CA TRP A 274 0.08 -18.03 -16.74
C TRP A 274 0.85 -19.32 -16.98
N VAL A 275 1.93 -19.21 -17.76
CA VAL A 275 2.88 -20.28 -18.06
C VAL A 275 4.12 -20.10 -17.18
N PRO A 276 4.47 -21.07 -16.32
CA PRO A 276 5.64 -20.96 -15.46
C PRO A 276 6.95 -21.13 -16.24
N HIS A 277 7.95 -20.30 -15.91
CA HIS A 277 9.32 -20.38 -16.46
C HIS A 277 10.37 -20.82 -15.43
N GLY A 278 9.97 -20.97 -14.16
CA GLY A 278 10.82 -21.49 -13.09
C GLY A 278 11.49 -20.42 -12.23
N VAL A 279 12.51 -20.86 -11.48
CA VAL A 279 13.19 -20.07 -10.45
C VAL A 279 14.22 -19.13 -11.04
N VAL A 280 14.08 -17.84 -10.72
CA VAL A 280 15.06 -16.78 -10.98
C VAL A 280 16.07 -16.71 -9.84
N LEU A 281 15.59 -16.66 -8.59
CA LEU A 281 16.41 -16.66 -7.39
C LEU A 281 15.91 -17.71 -6.40
N LYS A 282 16.83 -18.53 -5.88
CA LYS A 282 16.51 -19.65 -4.97
C LYS A 282 16.25 -19.24 -3.52
N GLY A 283 16.52 -18.00 -3.18
CA GLY A 283 16.41 -17.47 -1.82
C GLY A 283 17.28 -16.22 -1.65
N PRO A 284 17.41 -15.71 -0.41
CA PRO A 284 18.27 -14.58 -0.07
C PRO A 284 19.75 -14.86 -0.37
N PRO A 285 20.63 -13.84 -0.40
CA PRO A 285 22.07 -14.05 -0.48
C PRO A 285 22.58 -14.89 0.70
N GLU A 286 23.25 -16.02 0.42
CA GLU A 286 23.61 -17.03 1.45
C GLU A 286 24.53 -16.52 2.57
N HIS A 287 25.24 -15.41 2.34
CA HIS A 287 26.11 -14.79 3.34
C HIS A 287 25.36 -13.90 4.35
N LEU A 288 24.04 -13.72 4.19
CA LEU A 288 23.20 -12.90 5.06
C LEU A 288 22.23 -13.77 5.86
N ASP A 289 22.20 -13.58 7.18
CA ASP A 289 21.22 -14.20 8.08
C ASP A 289 19.94 -13.35 8.07
N VAL A 290 19.00 -13.69 7.17
CA VAL A 290 17.75 -12.94 6.99
C VAL A 290 16.63 -13.48 7.88
N ILE A 291 15.62 -12.66 8.17
CA ILE A 291 14.36 -13.07 8.83
C ILE A 291 13.19 -13.17 7.85
N SER A 292 13.28 -12.47 6.72
CA SER A 292 12.38 -12.58 5.59
C SER A 292 13.02 -12.03 4.31
N TRP A 293 12.47 -12.43 3.17
CA TRP A 293 12.97 -12.05 1.86
C TRP A 293 11.88 -12.26 0.78
N ARG A 294 11.08 -11.23 0.47
CA ARG A 294 9.93 -11.35 -0.44
C ARG A 294 9.52 -10.05 -1.15
N ASP A 295 8.49 -10.15 -1.98
CA ASP A 295 7.79 -9.06 -2.65
C ASP A 295 8.67 -8.30 -3.67
N PRO A 296 9.15 -8.98 -4.74
CA PRO A 296 9.97 -8.35 -5.76
C PRO A 296 9.19 -7.24 -6.50
N TYR A 297 9.70 -6.02 -6.41
CA TYR A 297 9.25 -4.89 -7.22
C TYR A 297 10.32 -4.48 -8.22
N ILE A 298 9.94 -4.36 -9.48
CA ILE A 298 10.86 -4.14 -10.60
C ILE A 298 10.50 -2.87 -11.36
N ALA A 299 11.49 -1.99 -11.52
CA ALA A 299 11.37 -0.78 -12.34
C ALA A 299 12.74 -0.26 -12.78
N PRO A 300 12.79 0.60 -13.80
CA PRO A 300 13.97 1.42 -14.04
C PRO A 300 14.21 2.39 -12.88
N TRP A 301 15.47 2.68 -12.57
CA TRP A 301 15.82 3.65 -11.51
C TRP A 301 17.00 4.54 -11.90
N PRO A 302 16.72 5.80 -12.33
CA PRO A 302 17.78 6.73 -12.73
C PRO A 302 18.83 7.02 -11.63
N LEU A 303 18.38 7.03 -10.36
CA LEU A 303 19.29 7.16 -9.23
C LEU A 303 20.33 6.03 -9.21
N LEU A 304 19.88 4.78 -9.29
CA LEU A 304 20.78 3.63 -9.17
C LEU A 304 21.67 3.46 -10.42
N ASP A 305 21.20 3.86 -11.60
CA ASP A 305 22.06 4.01 -12.78
C ASP A 305 23.24 4.95 -12.51
N THR A 306 22.96 6.11 -11.91
CA THR A 306 23.97 7.12 -11.57
C THR A 306 24.95 6.58 -10.53
N LEU A 307 24.47 5.94 -9.46
CA LEU A 307 25.31 5.41 -8.37
C LEU A 307 26.20 4.25 -8.82
N LEU A 308 25.75 3.46 -9.80
CA LEU A 308 26.54 2.38 -10.39
C LEU A 308 27.42 2.85 -11.55
N GLY A 309 27.46 4.15 -11.86
CA GLY A 309 28.29 4.70 -12.93
C GLY A 309 27.87 4.27 -14.34
N ARG A 310 26.59 3.95 -14.56
CA ARG A 310 26.08 3.54 -15.88
C ARG A 310 25.88 4.77 -16.78
N SER A 311 26.44 4.71 -18.00
CA SER A 311 26.21 5.73 -19.03
C SER A 311 24.87 5.52 -19.74
N SER A 312 24.18 6.62 -20.07
CA SER A 312 22.75 6.75 -20.36
C SER A 312 22.21 6.16 -21.67
N GLU A 313 22.87 5.17 -22.31
CA GLU A 313 22.37 4.66 -23.60
C GLU A 313 21.15 3.74 -23.44
N THR A 314 21.06 2.98 -22.33
CA THR A 314 19.89 2.18 -21.99
C THR A 314 19.65 2.21 -20.48
N PRO A 315 18.44 2.59 -20.01
CA PRO A 315 18.13 2.58 -18.58
C PRO A 315 18.33 1.20 -17.97
N GLY A 316 18.95 1.15 -16.79
CA GLY A 316 19.05 -0.09 -16.02
C GLY A 316 17.67 -0.55 -15.56
N LEU A 317 17.53 -1.87 -15.34
CA LEU A 317 16.37 -2.45 -14.68
C LEU A 317 16.80 -2.99 -13.32
N TYR A 318 16.05 -2.68 -12.29
CA TYR A 318 16.40 -3.03 -10.92
C TYR A 318 15.23 -3.69 -10.22
N ALA A 319 15.55 -4.52 -9.22
CA ALA A 319 14.57 -5.02 -8.27
C ALA A 319 14.93 -4.65 -6.85
N LEU A 320 13.90 -4.39 -6.05
CA LEU A 320 13.98 -4.50 -4.60
C LEU A 320 13.17 -5.70 -4.14
N ILE A 321 13.74 -6.43 -3.21
CA ILE A 321 13.06 -7.46 -2.42
C ILE A 321 13.09 -6.97 -0.98
N ALA A 322 11.93 -6.94 -0.33
CA ALA A 322 11.79 -6.46 1.03
C ALA A 322 12.15 -7.56 2.05
N GLY A 323 12.63 -7.14 3.22
CA GLY A 323 12.76 -8.03 4.36
C GLY A 323 13.58 -7.44 5.50
N GLY A 324 14.42 -8.27 6.10
CA GLY A 324 15.24 -7.86 7.23
C GLY A 324 16.40 -8.81 7.48
N ILE A 325 17.47 -8.25 8.05
CA ILE A 325 18.62 -8.98 8.56
C ILE A 325 18.40 -9.22 10.04
N LYS A 326 18.54 -10.48 10.45
CA LYS A 326 18.31 -10.94 11.81
C LYS A 326 19.10 -10.12 12.82
N ASP A 327 18.41 -9.72 13.87
CA ASP A 327 18.93 -8.94 15.00
C ASP A 327 19.63 -7.62 14.64
N THR A 328 19.54 -7.17 13.38
CA THR A 328 20.33 -6.06 12.85
C THR A 328 19.43 -4.92 12.37
N THR A 329 18.73 -5.11 11.25
CA THR A 329 17.95 -4.03 10.61
C THR A 329 16.90 -4.62 9.67
N PRO A 330 15.70 -4.04 9.58
CA PRO A 330 14.89 -4.20 8.37
C PRO A 330 15.60 -3.54 7.18
N THR A 331 15.38 -4.04 5.96
CA THR A 331 16.09 -3.53 4.77
C THR A 331 15.42 -3.92 3.46
N THR A 332 15.97 -3.42 2.35
CA THR A 332 15.68 -3.89 0.99
C THR A 332 16.95 -4.49 0.37
N PHE A 333 16.78 -5.63 -0.29
CA PHE A 333 17.83 -6.32 -1.05
C PHE A 333 17.73 -5.91 -2.51
N ALA A 334 18.75 -5.19 -3.00
CA ALA A 334 18.76 -4.66 -4.35
C ALA A 334 19.47 -5.59 -5.34
N TYR A 335 18.89 -5.68 -6.53
CA TYR A 335 19.41 -6.45 -7.64
C TYR A 335 19.39 -5.62 -8.92
N SER A 336 20.42 -5.79 -9.75
CA SER A 336 20.37 -5.38 -11.15
C SER A 336 19.82 -6.54 -11.97
N ILE A 337 18.95 -6.23 -12.92
CA ILE A 337 18.39 -7.21 -13.87
C ILE A 337 18.96 -6.93 -15.26
N ASN A 338 19.25 -7.98 -16.03
CA ASN A 338 19.54 -7.83 -17.45
C ASN A 338 18.27 -7.36 -18.19
N PRO A 339 18.27 -6.17 -18.81
CA PRO A 339 17.07 -5.63 -19.45
C PRO A 339 16.62 -6.42 -20.68
N THR A 340 17.44 -7.34 -21.22
CA THR A 340 17.09 -8.23 -22.33
C THR A 340 16.80 -9.68 -21.92
N ASP A 341 17.01 -10.03 -20.65
CA ASP A 341 16.71 -11.36 -20.10
C ASP A 341 16.35 -11.22 -18.63
N LEU A 342 15.04 -11.17 -18.35
CA LEU A 342 14.50 -10.95 -17.00
C LEU A 342 14.78 -12.09 -16.02
N SER A 343 15.39 -13.20 -16.46
CA SER A 343 15.85 -14.28 -15.59
C SER A 343 17.24 -14.03 -14.98
N GLN A 344 18.01 -13.05 -15.50
CA GLN A 344 19.39 -12.82 -15.09
C GLN A 344 19.51 -11.66 -14.11
N TRP A 345 19.78 -11.99 -12.84
CA TRP A 345 19.82 -11.04 -11.72
C TRP A 345 21.20 -11.05 -11.07
N THR A 346 21.72 -9.86 -10.78
CA THR A 346 22.98 -9.66 -10.06
C THR A 346 22.71 -8.92 -8.77
N TYR A 347 23.06 -9.52 -7.63
CA TYR A 347 22.92 -8.87 -6.33
C TYR A 347 23.84 -7.65 -6.22
N ILE A 348 23.28 -6.53 -5.77
CA ILE A 348 23.99 -5.25 -5.58
C ILE A 348 24.39 -5.10 -4.12
N GLY A 349 23.46 -5.33 -3.20
CA GLY A 349 23.64 -5.06 -1.78
C GLY A 349 22.33 -4.75 -1.07
N THR A 350 22.42 -4.38 0.20
CA THR A 350 21.28 -3.84 0.96
C THR A 350 21.28 -2.33 0.89
N LEU A 351 20.14 -1.71 0.59
CA LEU A 351 20.10 -0.25 0.38
C LEU A 351 19.87 0.56 1.66
N SER A 352 19.54 -0.10 2.77
CA SER A 352 19.25 0.59 4.02
C SER A 352 19.75 -0.15 5.24
N HIS A 353 20.17 0.61 6.25
CA HIS A 353 20.56 0.13 7.58
C HIS A 353 20.07 1.14 8.61
N VAL A 354 18.79 1.03 8.98
CA VAL A 354 18.15 1.96 9.93
C VAL A 354 18.24 1.48 11.37
N GLY A 355 18.50 0.18 11.57
CA GLY A 355 18.41 -0.47 12.87
C GLY A 355 16.98 -0.86 13.22
N ARG A 356 16.83 -1.92 14.02
CA ARG A 356 15.51 -2.43 14.44
C ARG A 356 14.73 -1.39 15.23
N ASN A 357 13.45 -1.25 14.89
CA ASN A 357 12.50 -0.35 15.54
C ASN A 357 13.00 1.09 15.66
N ASN A 358 13.82 1.52 14.70
CA ASN A 358 14.29 2.89 14.68
C ASN A 358 13.09 3.84 14.49
N LYS A 359 12.95 4.81 15.39
CA LYS A 359 11.89 5.82 15.32
C LYS A 359 12.40 7.01 14.50
N ALA A 360 11.98 7.11 13.26
CA ALA A 360 12.43 8.12 12.31
C ALA A 360 11.84 9.51 12.63
N ALA A 361 12.68 10.53 12.56
CA ALA A 361 12.28 11.93 12.67
C ALA A 361 11.51 12.39 11.41
N PRO A 362 10.66 13.44 11.51
CA PRO A 362 10.36 14.22 12.71
C PRO A 362 9.25 13.63 13.59
N TYR A 363 8.48 12.67 13.07
CA TYR A 363 7.24 12.20 13.70
C TYR A 363 7.42 10.99 14.63
N GLY A 364 8.63 10.43 14.72
CA GLY A 364 8.90 9.24 15.52
C GLY A 364 8.30 7.97 14.90
N ILE A 365 8.21 7.91 13.56
CA ILE A 365 7.65 6.76 12.84
C ILE A 365 8.54 5.54 13.08
N ASP A 366 7.96 4.47 13.62
CA ASP A 366 8.67 3.20 13.81
C ASP A 366 8.93 2.53 12.47
N LEU A 367 10.20 2.25 12.17
CA LEU A 367 10.60 1.56 10.94
C LEU A 367 10.55 0.03 11.06
N GLY A 368 10.03 -0.50 12.17
CA GLY A 368 9.70 -1.90 12.36
C GLY A 368 10.90 -2.81 12.56
N LYS A 369 10.62 -4.11 12.63
CA LYS A 369 11.61 -5.20 12.67
C LYS A 369 11.85 -5.79 11.30
N ASN A 370 10.87 -5.68 10.40
CA ASN A 370 10.91 -6.22 9.05
C ASN A 370 10.17 -5.28 8.08
N TRP A 371 10.59 -5.27 6.81
CA TRP A 371 9.91 -4.56 5.73
C TRP A 371 9.27 -5.53 4.74
N GLU A 372 8.17 -5.10 4.15
CA GLU A 372 7.36 -5.80 3.17
C GLU A 372 7.02 -4.86 2.00
N VAL A 373 6.67 -5.44 0.85
CA VAL A 373 6.15 -4.75 -0.34
C VAL A 373 6.89 -3.42 -0.62
N ALA A 374 8.21 -3.50 -0.80
CA ALA A 374 9.02 -2.31 -1.05
C ALA A 374 8.90 -1.87 -2.51
N ASN A 375 8.71 -0.57 -2.76
CA ASN A 375 8.79 0.01 -4.11
C ASN A 375 9.79 1.17 -4.12
N PHE A 376 10.27 1.52 -5.31
CA PHE A 376 11.09 2.71 -5.53
C PHE A 376 10.60 3.44 -6.77
N PHE A 377 10.72 4.76 -6.75
CA PHE A 377 10.36 5.59 -7.89
C PHE A 377 10.91 7.01 -7.79
N THR A 378 10.99 7.67 -8.94
CA THR A 378 11.27 9.10 -9.07
C THR A 378 9.97 9.85 -9.34
N ILE A 379 9.77 11.00 -8.70
CA ILE A 379 8.77 12.00 -9.11
C ILE A 379 9.52 13.21 -9.65
N THR A 380 9.27 13.56 -10.91
CA THR A 380 9.82 14.73 -11.60
C THR A 380 8.78 15.83 -11.71
N ASP A 381 9.15 17.07 -11.39
CA ASP A 381 8.33 18.23 -11.71
C ASP A 381 8.13 18.33 -13.23
N LYS A 382 6.87 18.39 -13.67
CA LYS A 382 6.57 18.79 -15.04
C LYS A 382 7.00 20.25 -15.17
N ALA A 383 8.11 20.51 -15.86
CA ALA A 383 8.48 21.87 -16.24
C ALA A 383 7.24 22.51 -16.88
N SER A 384 6.70 23.55 -16.25
CA SER A 384 5.65 24.33 -16.90
C SER A 384 6.21 24.75 -18.26
N SER A 385 5.46 24.48 -19.32
CA SER A 385 5.88 24.69 -20.71
C SER A 385 6.05 26.17 -21.09
N SER A 386 6.32 27.04 -20.10
CA SER A 386 6.40 28.48 -20.23
C SER A 386 7.44 29.12 -19.31
N SER A 387 8.64 28.54 -19.14
CA SER A 387 9.85 29.36 -18.92
C SER A 387 11.13 28.58 -19.20
N SER A 388 12.00 29.17 -20.03
CA SER A 388 13.26 28.58 -20.49
C SER A 388 14.39 28.60 -19.45
N SER A 389 14.05 28.55 -18.16
CA SER A 389 15.02 28.42 -17.06
C SER A 389 14.34 27.96 -15.77
N SER A 390 14.22 26.66 -15.57
CA SER A 390 14.15 26.09 -14.22
C SER A 390 14.63 24.64 -14.28
N SER A 391 15.54 24.26 -13.38
CA SER A 391 15.87 22.86 -13.18
C SER A 391 14.57 22.15 -12.79
N SER A 392 14.17 21.10 -13.52
CA SER A 392 13.12 20.20 -13.07
C SER A 392 13.54 19.68 -11.69
N SER A 393 12.80 20.00 -10.63
CA SER A 393 13.04 19.39 -9.33
C SER A 393 12.58 17.94 -9.41
N SER A 394 13.49 16.99 -9.22
CA SER A 394 13.17 15.58 -9.08
C SER A 394 13.44 15.16 -7.64
N ALA A 395 12.61 14.26 -7.10
CA ALA A 395 12.95 13.57 -5.86
C ALA A 395 12.75 12.07 -6.01
N GLU A 396 13.58 11.35 -5.27
CA GLU A 396 13.63 9.90 -5.23
C GLU A 396 12.93 9.42 -3.96
N TYR A 397 12.08 8.40 -4.12
CA TYR A 397 11.27 7.85 -3.06
C TYR A 397 11.47 6.35 -2.93
N LEU A 398 11.52 5.89 -1.69
CA LEU A 398 11.33 4.50 -1.32
C LEU A 398 9.98 4.39 -0.60
N LEU A 399 9.14 3.46 -1.02
CA LEU A 399 7.93 3.06 -0.33
C LEU A 399 8.22 1.72 0.35
N ILE A 400 7.87 1.60 1.62
CA ILE A 400 8.01 0.35 2.39
C ILE A 400 6.76 0.14 3.25
N ASN A 401 6.50 -1.11 3.60
CA ASN A 401 5.48 -1.47 4.56
C ASN A 401 6.18 -2.12 5.75
N VAL A 402 6.04 -1.52 6.94
CA VAL A 402 6.81 -1.93 8.12
C VAL A 402 5.97 -2.81 9.03
N GLU A 403 6.54 -3.90 9.55
CA GLU A 403 5.91 -4.78 10.52
C GLU A 403 6.76 -4.96 11.79
N GLY A 404 6.12 -5.36 12.88
CA GLY A 404 6.79 -5.59 14.16
C GLY A 404 7.15 -4.28 14.90
N CYS A 405 6.36 -3.24 14.69
CA CYS A 405 6.47 -1.96 15.39
C CYS A 405 6.18 -2.12 16.89
N GLU A 406 6.77 -1.25 17.70
CA GLU A 406 6.62 -1.23 19.16
C GLU A 406 5.58 -0.21 19.63
N GLU A 407 4.79 -0.61 20.63
CA GLU A 407 3.85 0.24 21.34
C GLU A 407 4.53 1.42 22.05
N PRO A 408 3.89 2.61 22.13
CA PRO A 408 2.57 2.92 21.60
C PRO A 408 2.58 3.12 20.07
N GLY A 409 1.58 2.58 19.36
CA GLY A 409 1.41 2.80 17.92
C GLY A 409 0.87 1.57 17.19
N PRO A 410 0.65 1.65 15.87
CA PRO A 410 0.15 0.50 15.12
C PRO A 410 1.25 -0.56 15.00
N ALA A 411 0.89 -1.84 15.03
CA ALA A 411 1.83 -2.96 14.85
C ALA A 411 2.49 -2.99 13.46
N ARG A 412 1.88 -2.30 12.48
CA ARG A 412 2.33 -2.19 11.09
C ARG A 412 1.92 -0.85 10.48
N ALA A 413 2.67 -0.35 9.50
CA ALA A 413 2.34 0.90 8.82
C ALA A 413 2.89 0.98 7.38
N PRO A 414 2.20 1.65 6.44
CA PRO A 414 2.73 1.96 5.12
C PRO A 414 3.52 3.28 5.19
N VAL A 415 4.80 3.25 4.82
CA VAL A 415 5.75 4.35 5.01
C VAL A 415 6.34 4.76 3.66
N TYR A 416 6.58 6.05 3.48
CA TYR A 416 7.43 6.55 2.42
C TYR A 416 8.68 7.22 3.00
N MET A 417 9.78 7.12 2.26
CA MET A 417 11.04 7.81 2.51
C MET A 417 11.40 8.63 1.28
N ARG A 418 11.54 9.94 1.45
CA ARG A 418 12.21 10.78 0.46
C ARG A 418 13.71 10.69 0.71
N LEU A 419 14.48 10.37 -0.32
CA LEU A 419 15.92 10.12 -0.18
C LEU A 419 16.74 11.43 -0.15
N ASP A 420 17.79 11.45 0.65
CA ASP A 420 18.82 12.48 0.65
C ASP A 420 19.93 12.10 -0.34
N LEU A 421 20.00 12.81 -1.46
CA LEU A 421 20.99 12.57 -2.51
C LEU A 421 22.34 13.24 -2.23
N LEU A 422 22.42 14.10 -1.20
CA LEU A 422 23.63 14.82 -0.80
C LEU A 422 24.34 14.17 0.39
N ALA A 423 23.64 13.33 1.15
CA ALA A 423 24.23 12.52 2.20
C ALA A 423 25.29 11.57 1.61
N PRO A 424 26.34 11.18 2.36
CA PRO A 424 27.30 10.19 1.90
C PRO A 424 26.58 8.87 1.58
N LEU A 425 26.50 8.53 0.30
CA LEU A 425 25.78 7.34 -0.19
C LEU A 425 26.63 6.06 -0.13
N ALA A 426 27.90 6.17 0.26
CA ALA A 426 28.84 5.05 0.32
C ALA A 426 29.55 5.02 1.68
N GLU A 427 29.14 4.09 2.54
CA GLU A 427 30.01 3.60 3.61
C GLU A 427 30.68 2.33 3.08
N GLN A 428 32.01 2.32 2.99
CA GLN A 428 32.81 1.11 2.71
C GLN A 428 32.38 0.32 1.45
N ASP A 429 32.49 0.92 0.24
CA ASP A 429 32.17 0.31 -1.06
C ASP A 429 30.70 -0.19 -1.25
N GLU A 430 29.81 0.04 -0.28
CA GLU A 430 28.38 -0.34 -0.36
C GLU A 430 27.46 0.88 -0.53
N ILE A 431 26.42 0.74 -1.36
CA ILE A 431 25.40 1.78 -1.57
C ILE A 431 24.44 1.81 -0.37
N ARG A 432 24.32 2.95 0.29
CA ARG A 432 23.38 3.20 1.39
C ARG A 432 22.53 4.44 1.12
N LEU A 433 21.22 4.26 1.08
CA LEU A 433 20.25 5.32 0.87
C LEU A 433 19.79 5.87 2.21
N GLN A 434 20.04 7.15 2.44
CA GLN A 434 19.65 7.86 3.65
C GLN A 434 18.32 8.60 3.42
N PRO A 435 17.37 8.55 4.37
CA PRO A 435 16.14 9.31 4.25
C PRO A 435 16.38 10.79 4.59
N ALA A 436 16.00 11.69 3.69
CA ALA A 436 15.85 13.12 3.98
C ALA A 436 14.58 13.40 4.80
N HIS A 437 13.53 12.61 4.56
CA HIS A 437 12.25 12.72 5.25
C HIS A 437 11.53 11.37 5.25
N VAL A 438 10.82 11.07 6.34
CA VAL A 438 10.02 9.86 6.51
C VAL A 438 8.60 10.26 6.91
N GLY A 439 7.61 9.70 6.20
CA GLY A 439 6.19 9.96 6.46
C GLY A 439 5.34 8.70 6.26
N LEU A 440 4.08 8.75 6.69
CA LEU A 440 3.12 7.68 6.48
C LEU A 440 2.33 7.91 5.19
N LEU A 441 2.00 6.82 4.50
CA LEU A 441 1.09 6.84 3.35
C LEU A 441 -0.38 6.74 3.77
N ASP A 442 -0.62 6.25 4.99
CA ASP A 442 -1.92 6.17 5.62
C ASP A 442 -1.74 6.10 7.14
N HIS A 443 -2.60 6.80 7.88
CA HIS A 443 -2.57 6.87 9.34
C HIS A 443 -3.51 5.87 10.04
N GLY A 444 -4.19 5.00 9.30
CA GLY A 444 -5.08 3.99 9.84
C GLY A 444 -4.66 2.56 9.46
N CYS A 445 -5.63 1.72 9.07
CA CYS A 445 -5.42 0.28 8.87
C CYS A 445 -5.06 -0.13 7.43
N LEU A 446 -4.67 0.82 6.57
CA LEU A 446 -4.13 0.50 5.25
C LEU A 446 -2.71 -0.04 5.39
N TYR A 447 -2.37 -1.08 4.65
CA TYR A 447 -1.06 -1.71 4.61
C TYR A 447 -0.77 -2.28 3.21
N ALA A 448 0.40 -2.90 3.02
CA ALA A 448 0.85 -3.47 1.75
C ALA A 448 0.66 -2.52 0.55
N ALA A 449 0.95 -1.23 0.76
CA ALA A 449 0.85 -0.23 -0.27
C ALA A 449 1.79 -0.59 -1.43
N SER A 450 1.25 -0.55 -2.65
CA SER A 450 1.94 -0.91 -3.89
C SER A 450 1.60 0.14 -4.94
N SER A 451 2.61 0.59 -5.67
CA SER A 451 2.53 1.71 -6.60
C SER A 451 3.02 1.34 -7.98
N PHE A 452 2.52 2.03 -9.00
CA PHE A 452 3.03 1.91 -10.37
C PHE A 452 3.02 3.27 -11.08
N HIS A 453 3.84 3.37 -12.12
CA HIS A 453 3.81 4.53 -13.01
C HIS A 453 2.64 4.36 -13.97
N ASP A 454 1.74 5.33 -14.00
CA ASP A 454 0.66 5.42 -14.98
C ASP A 454 1.21 6.11 -16.24
N PRO A 455 1.57 5.36 -17.30
CA PRO A 455 2.17 5.95 -18.50
C PRO A 455 1.17 6.77 -19.32
N GLN A 456 -0.13 6.61 -19.09
CA GLN A 456 -1.16 7.35 -19.82
C GLN A 456 -1.20 8.84 -19.40
N HIS A 457 -1.00 9.10 -18.11
CA HIS A 457 -1.09 10.45 -17.54
C HIS A 457 0.23 10.95 -16.96
N ASP A 458 1.27 10.10 -16.98
CA ASP A 458 2.59 10.36 -16.44
C ASP A 458 2.53 10.85 -15.00
N ARG A 459 2.11 9.94 -14.12
CA ARG A 459 1.95 10.14 -12.67
C ARG A 459 2.16 8.83 -11.91
N ARG A 460 2.32 8.91 -10.60
CA ARG A 460 2.47 7.74 -9.71
C ARG A 460 1.13 7.44 -9.06
N ILE A 461 0.61 6.24 -9.27
CA ILE A 461 -0.63 5.77 -8.64
C ILE A 461 -0.28 4.68 -7.63
N MET A 462 -0.98 4.66 -6.50
CA MET A 462 -0.84 3.70 -5.41
C MET A 462 -2.20 3.13 -5.00
N TRP A 463 -2.19 1.84 -4.65
CA TRP A 463 -3.25 1.17 -3.91
C TRP A 463 -2.66 0.52 -2.66
N GLY A 464 -3.48 0.33 -1.64
CA GLY A 464 -3.13 -0.48 -0.47
C GLY A 464 -4.24 -1.44 -0.09
N TRP A 465 -3.88 -2.42 0.71
CA TRP A 465 -4.83 -3.31 1.38
C TRP A 465 -5.37 -2.61 2.63
N ILE A 466 -6.68 -2.42 2.71
CA ILE A 466 -7.35 -2.00 3.96
C ILE A 466 -7.79 -3.27 4.66
N THR A 467 -7.23 -3.51 5.84
CA THR A 467 -7.56 -4.70 6.64
C THR A 467 -8.95 -4.58 7.25
N GLU A 468 -9.51 -5.69 7.71
CA GLU A 468 -10.51 -5.59 8.77
C GLU A 468 -9.85 -5.02 10.04
N ASP A 469 -10.62 -4.33 10.89
CA ASP A 469 -10.12 -3.64 12.09
C ASP A 469 -11.18 -3.77 13.18
N ASP A 470 -10.85 -4.08 14.43
CA ASP A 470 -11.79 -4.29 15.56
C ASP A 470 -12.84 -5.41 15.45
N LEU A 471 -13.08 -6.02 14.29
CA LEU A 471 -14.09 -7.07 14.12
C LEU A 471 -13.51 -8.43 14.62
N PRO A 472 -14.27 -9.27 15.36
CA PRO A 472 -13.76 -10.59 15.75
C PRO A 472 -13.72 -11.61 14.60
N GLU A 473 -12.86 -12.63 14.72
CA GLU A 473 -12.66 -13.66 13.68
C GLU A 473 -13.94 -14.40 13.27
N ASP A 474 -14.77 -14.77 14.24
CA ASP A 474 -16.07 -15.42 14.00
C ASP A 474 -16.98 -14.62 13.05
N TYR A 475 -16.88 -13.29 13.04
CA TYR A 475 -17.64 -12.45 12.12
C TYR A 475 -17.07 -12.47 10.70
N TYR A 476 -15.74 -12.50 10.53
CA TYR A 476 -15.12 -12.66 9.20
C TYR A 476 -15.55 -13.97 8.55
N ASP A 477 -15.49 -15.05 9.31
CA ASP A 477 -15.87 -16.38 8.84
C ASP A 477 -17.35 -16.45 8.48
N THR A 478 -18.20 -15.79 9.27
CA THR A 478 -19.64 -15.77 9.00
C THR A 478 -20.00 -14.87 7.82
N GLN A 479 -19.37 -13.70 7.68
CA GLN A 479 -19.62 -12.80 6.55
C GLN A 479 -19.04 -13.35 5.24
N GLY A 480 -18.07 -14.27 5.30
CA GLY A 480 -17.56 -14.98 4.14
C GLY A 480 -16.65 -14.15 3.22
N TRP A 481 -16.13 -13.03 3.73
CA TRP A 481 -15.09 -12.22 3.09
C TRP A 481 -14.29 -11.43 4.12
N ALA A 482 -13.11 -10.95 3.76
CA ALA A 482 -12.32 -10.05 4.60
C ALA A 482 -11.31 -9.25 3.77
N GLY A 483 -11.15 -7.98 4.12
CA GLY A 483 -10.21 -7.07 3.47
C GLY A 483 -10.74 -6.49 2.16
N LEU A 484 -10.20 -5.32 1.80
CA LEU A 484 -10.50 -4.65 0.53
C LEU A 484 -9.26 -3.90 0.01
N ILE A 485 -9.31 -3.47 -1.25
CA ILE A 485 -8.31 -2.56 -1.82
C ILE A 485 -8.82 -1.12 -1.70
N SER A 486 -7.93 -0.21 -1.30
CA SER A 486 -8.22 1.22 -1.18
C SER A 486 -8.67 1.84 -2.51
N LEU A 487 -9.22 3.05 -2.46
CA LEU A 487 -9.33 3.90 -3.65
C LEU A 487 -7.93 4.14 -4.25
N PRO A 488 -7.80 4.31 -5.59
CA PRO A 488 -6.55 4.69 -6.20
C PRO A 488 -6.10 6.06 -5.70
N ARG A 489 -4.83 6.19 -5.32
CA ARG A 489 -4.25 7.44 -4.82
C ARG A 489 -3.15 7.92 -5.76
N GLU A 490 -3.14 9.21 -6.06
CA GLU A 490 -2.04 9.86 -6.77
C GLU A 490 -0.99 10.34 -5.76
N LEU A 491 0.27 10.00 -6.00
CA LEU A 491 1.44 10.49 -5.25
C LEU A 491 2.15 11.57 -6.06
N PHE A 492 2.41 12.73 -5.45
CA PHE A 492 2.95 13.90 -6.16
C PHE A 492 3.76 14.82 -5.24
N HIS A 493 4.49 15.79 -5.81
CA HIS A 493 5.14 16.83 -5.02
C HIS A 493 4.09 17.80 -4.48
N HIS A 494 3.92 17.87 -3.16
CA HIS A 494 2.93 18.76 -2.57
C HIS A 494 3.33 20.23 -2.79
N PRO A 495 2.44 21.10 -3.32
CA PRO A 495 2.81 22.46 -3.72
C PRO A 495 3.17 23.40 -2.55
N ALA A 496 2.74 23.05 -1.34
CA ALA A 496 2.93 23.88 -0.14
C ALA A 496 3.60 23.14 1.02
N SER A 497 4.12 21.91 0.79
CA SER A 497 4.77 21.09 1.82
C SER A 497 6.01 20.42 1.24
N SER A 498 7.01 20.13 2.06
CA SER A 498 8.18 19.33 1.68
C SER A 498 7.91 17.82 1.70
N GLU A 499 6.76 17.42 2.24
CA GLU A 499 6.26 16.05 2.34
C GLU A 499 5.66 15.58 1.02
N LEU A 500 5.44 14.26 0.92
CA LEU A 500 4.82 13.66 -0.26
C LEU A 500 3.32 14.01 -0.27
N GLY A 501 2.86 14.62 -1.36
CA GLY A 501 1.44 14.84 -1.59
C GLY A 501 0.73 13.53 -1.92
N ILE A 502 -0.45 13.35 -1.34
CA ILE A 502 -1.30 12.17 -1.54
C ILE A 502 -2.77 12.58 -1.60
N ARG A 503 -3.45 12.16 -2.66
CA ARG A 503 -4.88 12.45 -2.86
C ARG A 503 -5.58 11.31 -3.59
N PRO A 504 -6.90 11.18 -3.52
CA PRO A 504 -7.64 10.27 -4.39
C PRO A 504 -7.35 10.63 -5.85
N ALA A 505 -7.09 9.62 -6.68
CA ALA A 505 -6.87 9.82 -8.11
C ALA A 505 -8.08 10.51 -8.75
N GLN A 506 -7.84 11.27 -9.82
CA GLN A 506 -8.89 12.02 -10.51
C GLN A 506 -10.07 11.14 -10.93
N GLU A 507 -9.79 9.89 -11.28
CA GLU A 507 -10.79 8.90 -11.70
C GLU A 507 -11.84 8.65 -10.63
N VAL A 508 -11.52 8.80 -9.33
CA VAL A 508 -12.46 8.59 -8.21
C VAL A 508 -13.72 9.45 -8.33
N TYR A 509 -13.67 10.60 -9.03
CA TYR A 509 -14.88 11.39 -9.33
C TYR A 509 -15.94 10.62 -10.12
N LYS A 510 -15.57 9.55 -10.83
CA LYS A 510 -16.50 8.70 -11.57
C LYS A 510 -17.46 7.95 -10.65
N LEU A 511 -17.11 7.71 -9.38
CA LEU A 511 -18.03 7.14 -8.39
C LEU A 511 -19.25 8.04 -8.14
N ARG A 512 -19.21 9.32 -8.51
CA ARG A 512 -20.37 10.22 -8.44
C ARG A 512 -21.42 9.94 -9.52
N GLN A 513 -21.13 9.07 -10.49
CA GLN A 513 -22.05 8.74 -11.56
C GLN A 513 -23.34 8.12 -10.98
N GLY A 514 -24.49 8.77 -11.21
CA GLY A 514 -25.77 8.35 -10.66
C GLY A 514 -26.00 8.74 -9.18
N ALA A 515 -24.98 9.24 -8.48
CA ALA A 515 -25.10 9.69 -7.10
C ALA A 515 -25.95 10.96 -6.99
N GLN A 516 -26.73 11.07 -5.92
CA GLN A 516 -27.49 12.26 -5.61
C GLN A 516 -26.58 13.29 -4.90
N GLN A 517 -26.43 14.47 -5.48
CA GLN A 517 -25.74 15.58 -4.82
C GLN A 517 -26.66 16.30 -3.85
N ILE A 518 -26.22 16.43 -2.61
CA ILE A 518 -26.83 17.23 -1.55
C ILE A 518 -25.85 18.36 -1.22
N LYS A 519 -26.33 19.59 -1.35
CA LYS A 519 -25.61 20.79 -0.92
C LYS A 519 -26.22 21.27 0.38
N PHE A 520 -25.40 21.35 1.42
CA PHE A 520 -25.83 21.79 2.73
C PHE A 520 -25.00 23.01 3.15
N VAL A 521 -25.69 24.11 3.42
CA VAL A 521 -25.15 25.23 4.16
C VAL A 521 -25.96 25.29 5.43
N ALA A 522 -25.31 25.31 6.59
CA ALA A 522 -26.02 25.64 7.81
C ALA A 522 -26.42 27.12 7.70
N GLU A 523 -27.59 27.47 7.17
CA GLU A 523 -28.07 28.85 7.23
C GLU A 523 -28.50 29.21 8.66
N LYS A 524 -28.70 30.50 8.95
CA LYS A 524 -29.37 30.98 10.17
C LYS A 524 -30.84 30.50 10.18
N SER A 525 -31.10 29.24 10.45
CA SER A 525 -32.46 28.71 10.53
C SER A 525 -32.55 27.59 11.57
N GLN A 526 -33.11 28.00 12.70
CA GLN A 526 -33.80 27.22 13.72
C GLN A 526 -33.08 26.01 14.35
N PRO A 527 -32.87 26.01 15.68
CA PRO A 527 -32.53 24.77 16.38
C PRO A 527 -33.61 23.73 16.05
N LEU A 528 -33.17 22.55 15.62
CA LEU A 528 -33.95 21.32 15.46
C LEU A 528 -35.47 21.56 15.52
N SER A 529 -36.10 22.03 14.43
CA SER A 529 -37.57 22.10 14.39
C SER A 529 -38.11 20.70 14.14
N THR A 530 -37.93 19.81 15.12
CA THR A 530 -38.80 18.66 15.26
C THR A 530 -40.16 19.20 15.68
N SER A 531 -41.17 18.93 14.84
CA SER A 531 -42.46 18.62 15.43
C SER A 531 -42.19 17.50 16.46
N SER A 532 -42.26 17.86 17.75
CA SER A 532 -41.83 17.11 18.97
C SER A 532 -40.45 17.45 19.56
N SER A 533 -40.41 18.53 20.35
CA SER A 533 -39.79 18.60 21.70
C SER A 533 -38.37 18.05 21.97
N SER A 534 -37.41 18.10 21.04
CA SER A 534 -36.02 17.72 21.37
C SER A 534 -35.02 18.86 21.09
N SER A 535 -34.29 19.30 22.12
CA SER A 535 -33.16 20.22 22.01
C SER A 535 -32.08 19.67 21.05
N PRO A 536 -31.24 20.53 20.42
CA PRO A 536 -30.13 20.04 19.59
C PRO A 536 -29.26 19.06 20.37
N VAL A 537 -28.97 17.90 19.77
CA VAL A 537 -28.14 16.88 20.41
C VAL A 537 -26.72 17.44 20.54
N ARG A 538 -26.25 17.53 21.78
CA ARG A 538 -24.90 17.99 22.08
C ARG A 538 -23.94 16.81 22.06
N VAL A 539 -22.84 16.98 21.35
CA VAL A 539 -21.72 16.04 21.35
C VAL A 539 -20.67 16.59 22.31
N GLU A 540 -20.50 15.92 23.43
CA GLU A 540 -19.41 16.25 24.35
C GLU A 540 -18.12 15.63 23.83
N LEU A 541 -17.17 16.48 23.43
CA LEU A 541 -15.81 16.05 23.18
C LEU A 541 -15.02 16.11 24.49
N ASP A 542 -14.14 15.13 24.70
CA ASP A 542 -13.32 15.08 25.90
C ASP A 542 -12.48 16.37 26.02
N ARG A 543 -12.17 16.81 27.25
CA ARG A 543 -11.55 18.13 27.52
C ARG A 543 -10.22 18.35 26.78
N VAL A 544 -9.55 17.25 26.42
CA VAL A 544 -8.26 17.22 25.69
C VAL A 544 -8.44 17.41 24.18
N ALA A 545 -9.61 17.08 23.62
CA ALA A 545 -9.86 17.07 22.17
C ALA A 545 -9.91 18.47 21.53
N LEU A 546 -10.44 19.47 22.24
CA LEU A 546 -10.59 20.85 21.74
C LEU A 546 -10.18 21.92 22.79
N GLY A 547 -9.21 21.63 23.65
CA GLY A 547 -8.60 22.62 24.57
C GLY A 547 -9.57 23.32 25.52
N GLY A 548 -10.37 22.53 26.22
CA GLY A 548 -11.48 22.97 27.06
C GLY A 548 -12.70 22.15 26.68
N GLY A 549 -13.45 21.62 27.65
CA GLY A 549 -14.62 20.76 27.41
C GLY A 549 -15.75 21.50 26.70
N SER A 550 -15.57 21.77 25.40
CA SER A 550 -16.55 22.44 24.56
C SER A 550 -17.50 21.37 24.04
N ALA A 551 -18.74 21.41 24.50
CA ALA A 551 -19.82 20.68 23.85
C ALA A 551 -19.98 21.25 22.44
N LEU A 552 -19.94 20.41 21.41
CA LEU A 552 -20.31 20.79 20.06
C LEU A 552 -21.79 20.49 19.81
N GLU A 553 -22.39 21.21 18.87
CA GLU A 553 -23.73 20.92 18.37
C GLU A 553 -23.61 20.05 17.11
N ALA A 554 -24.39 18.97 17.02
CA ALA A 554 -24.48 18.15 15.83
C ALA A 554 -25.68 18.60 14.97
N ALA A 555 -25.39 19.20 13.82
CA ALA A 555 -26.41 19.61 12.84
C ALA A 555 -26.61 18.49 11.81
N ARG A 556 -27.73 17.76 11.92
CA ARG A 556 -28.04 16.64 11.04
C ARG A 556 -28.37 17.07 9.61
N ILE A 557 -27.87 16.33 8.63
CA ILE A 557 -28.25 16.47 7.22
C ILE A 557 -29.35 15.44 6.92
N GLU A 558 -30.61 15.82 7.12
CA GLU A 558 -31.78 14.92 7.00
C GLU A 558 -31.94 14.26 5.62
N ALA A 559 -31.35 14.84 4.57
CA ALA A 559 -31.43 14.29 3.22
C ALA A 559 -30.54 13.05 3.00
N VAL A 560 -29.58 12.78 3.90
CA VAL A 560 -28.72 11.60 3.81
C VAL A 560 -29.44 10.37 4.32
N ALA A 561 -29.53 9.36 3.47
CA ALA A 561 -30.21 8.09 3.74
C ALA A 561 -29.46 6.88 3.17
N SER A 562 -28.19 7.07 2.79
CA SER A 562 -27.31 6.03 2.24
C SER A 562 -26.15 5.74 3.19
N ARG A 563 -25.63 4.51 3.17
CA ARG A 563 -24.37 4.12 3.81
C ARG A 563 -23.17 4.15 2.85
N SER A 564 -23.40 4.59 1.62
CA SER A 564 -22.36 4.86 0.62
C SER A 564 -22.47 6.31 0.15
N TYR A 565 -21.47 7.14 0.45
CA TYR A 565 -21.41 8.54 0.07
C TYR A 565 -19.99 9.13 0.14
N GLU A 566 -19.79 10.21 -0.61
CA GLU A 566 -18.61 11.07 -0.56
C GLU A 566 -18.97 12.43 0.03
N ILE A 567 -18.06 13.04 0.79
CA ILE A 567 -18.19 14.39 1.35
C ILE A 567 -16.99 15.24 0.91
N GLU A 568 -17.25 16.46 0.47
CA GLU A 568 -16.26 17.54 0.35
C GLU A 568 -16.68 18.74 1.20
N MET A 569 -15.78 19.23 2.06
CA MET A 569 -16.01 20.44 2.88
C MET A 569 -14.70 21.11 3.32
N GLU A 570 -14.83 22.33 3.86
CA GLU A 570 -13.76 23.03 4.56
C GLU A 570 -13.96 22.88 6.08
N LEU A 571 -12.99 22.29 6.78
CA LEU A 571 -12.95 22.22 8.23
C LEU A 571 -12.28 23.47 8.79
N ASN A 572 -12.86 24.05 9.84
CA ASN A 572 -12.30 25.21 10.52
C ASN A 572 -12.76 25.25 11.98
N ARG A 573 -12.38 26.29 12.74
CA ARG A 573 -12.75 26.40 14.16
C ARG A 573 -14.26 26.38 14.43
N ILE A 574 -15.08 26.87 13.50
CA ILE A 574 -16.54 26.92 13.63
C ILE A 574 -17.16 25.55 13.30
N GLN A 575 -16.68 24.92 12.24
CA GLN A 575 -17.09 23.58 11.80
C GLN A 575 -15.90 22.62 11.87
N PRO A 576 -15.54 22.14 13.07
CA PRO A 576 -14.32 21.36 13.25
C PRO A 576 -14.40 19.94 12.69
N GLY A 577 -15.59 19.45 12.31
CA GLY A 577 -15.74 18.06 11.91
C GLY A 577 -17.16 17.61 11.60
N LEU A 578 -17.35 16.29 11.69
CA LEU A 578 -18.52 15.53 11.30
C LEU A 578 -18.81 14.43 12.32
N VAL A 579 -20.04 13.93 12.30
CA VAL A 579 -20.44 12.64 12.86
C VAL A 579 -21.05 11.83 11.73
N VAL A 580 -20.53 10.62 11.49
CA VAL A 580 -20.95 9.74 10.40
C VAL A 580 -21.46 8.39 10.93
N ALA A 581 -22.23 7.70 10.09
CA ALA A 581 -22.77 6.36 10.38
C ALA A 581 -23.42 6.27 11.76
N HIS A 582 -24.29 7.25 12.05
CA HIS A 582 -24.91 7.39 13.36
C HIS A 582 -26.42 7.13 13.32
N ASN A 583 -26.98 6.72 14.45
CA ASN A 583 -28.42 6.64 14.64
C ASN A 583 -29.01 8.01 15.07
N ASN A 584 -30.33 8.05 15.29
CA ASN A 584 -31.04 9.31 15.56
C ASN A 584 -30.61 10.02 16.85
N ASP A 585 -30.19 9.28 17.87
CA ASP A 585 -29.84 9.83 19.20
C ASP A 585 -28.32 9.92 19.46
N LEU A 586 -27.50 9.56 18.46
CA LEU A 586 -26.04 9.51 18.53
C LEU A 586 -25.49 8.54 19.59
N SER A 587 -26.28 7.53 20.00
CA SER A 587 -25.78 6.45 20.85
C SER A 587 -24.84 5.52 20.08
N THR A 588 -25.08 5.34 18.77
CA THR A 588 -24.11 4.81 17.80
C THR A 588 -23.68 5.94 16.88
N ALA A 589 -22.36 6.12 16.74
CA ALA A 589 -21.78 7.23 15.99
C ALA A 589 -20.26 7.05 15.80
N THR A 590 -19.76 7.54 14.67
CA THR A 590 -18.32 7.73 14.44
C THR A 590 -18.02 9.22 14.35
N LEU A 591 -17.10 9.72 15.19
CA LEU A 591 -16.75 11.14 15.23
C LEU A 591 -15.47 11.39 14.44
N ILE A 592 -15.45 12.45 13.64
CA ILE A 592 -14.31 12.83 12.80
C ILE A 592 -14.11 14.33 12.90
N TYR A 593 -12.98 14.81 13.41
CA TYR A 593 -12.75 16.24 13.60
C TYR A 593 -11.27 16.63 13.65
N ILE A 594 -10.97 17.91 13.44
CA ILE A 594 -9.65 18.49 13.72
C ILE A 594 -9.62 18.99 15.17
N SER A 595 -8.72 18.42 15.97
CA SER A 595 -8.42 18.86 17.34
C SER A 595 -7.75 20.23 17.38
N GLU A 596 -7.76 20.90 18.54
CA GLU A 596 -7.02 22.16 18.70
C GLU A 596 -5.50 22.02 18.52
N ALA A 597 -4.97 20.81 18.76
CA ALA A 597 -3.58 20.44 18.50
C ALA A 597 -3.27 20.23 17.00
N GLY A 598 -4.24 20.46 16.11
CA GLY A 598 -4.08 20.31 14.66
C GLY A 598 -3.94 18.86 14.21
N GLN A 599 -4.50 17.92 14.97
CA GLN A 599 -4.61 16.51 14.60
C GLN A 599 -6.01 16.23 14.05
N LEU A 600 -6.10 15.53 12.93
CA LEU A 600 -7.30 14.78 12.56
C LEU A 600 -7.51 13.68 13.60
N VAL A 601 -8.73 13.55 14.11
CA VAL A 601 -9.14 12.52 15.06
C VAL A 601 -10.32 11.76 14.48
N VAL A 602 -10.26 10.43 14.54
CA VAL A 602 -11.37 9.53 14.20
C VAL A 602 -11.67 8.67 15.41
N ASP A 603 -12.78 8.94 16.09
CA ASP A 603 -13.24 8.17 17.25
C ASP A 603 -14.32 7.18 16.82
N ARG A 604 -13.97 5.90 16.96
CA ARG A 604 -14.78 4.73 16.59
C ARG A 604 -15.32 3.96 17.80
N SER A 605 -15.12 4.49 19.01
CA SER A 605 -15.52 3.82 20.27
C SER A 605 -17.03 3.52 20.38
N ARG A 606 -17.85 4.16 19.54
CA ARG A 606 -19.30 4.00 19.47
C ARG A 606 -19.81 3.72 18.05
N SER A 607 -18.95 3.27 17.14
CA SER A 607 -19.33 3.04 15.73
C SER A 607 -20.27 1.85 15.49
N SER A 608 -20.65 1.12 16.53
CA SER A 608 -21.57 -0.02 16.47
C SER A 608 -22.36 -0.15 17.76
N GLY A 609 -23.65 -0.51 17.68
CA GLY A 609 -24.48 -0.79 18.86
C GLY A 609 -24.14 -2.12 19.53
N LYS A 610 -23.39 -2.99 18.86
CA LYS A 610 -22.94 -4.28 19.39
C LYS A 610 -21.55 -4.16 19.99
N SER A 611 -21.46 -4.29 21.31
CA SER A 611 -20.18 -4.31 22.02
C SER A 611 -19.28 -5.49 21.64
N SER A 612 -19.82 -6.54 21.02
CA SER A 612 -19.04 -7.67 20.50
C SER A 612 -18.29 -7.34 19.20
N ILE A 613 -18.67 -6.26 18.51
CA ILE A 613 -18.07 -5.85 17.23
C ILE A 613 -16.96 -4.83 17.42
N ILE A 614 -17.05 -4.00 18.46
CA ILE A 614 -15.95 -3.11 18.88
C ILE A 614 -15.17 -3.91 19.90
N ALA A 615 -14.23 -4.74 19.45
CA ALA A 615 -13.46 -5.61 20.32
C ALA A 615 -12.51 -4.79 21.20
N LYS A 616 -13.00 -4.28 22.34
CA LYS A 616 -12.24 -3.48 23.32
C LYS A 616 -11.00 -4.19 23.90
N GLY A 617 -10.83 -5.49 23.64
CA GLY A 617 -9.69 -6.30 24.06
C GLY A 617 -8.68 -6.62 22.96
N ILE A 618 -8.96 -6.26 21.70
CA ILE A 618 -8.00 -6.42 20.59
C ILE A 618 -7.16 -5.15 20.54
N ASN A 619 -5.87 -5.26 20.90
CA ASN A 619 -4.90 -4.16 20.83
C ASN A 619 -4.35 -3.98 19.40
N VAL A 620 -5.20 -4.06 18.37
CA VAL A 620 -4.79 -3.77 16.99
C VAL A 620 -5.47 -2.47 16.62
N ASN A 621 -4.71 -1.38 16.72
CA ASN A 621 -5.18 0.00 16.62
C ASN A 621 -6.10 0.42 17.77
N THR A 622 -6.01 1.69 18.16
CA THR A 622 -6.85 2.26 19.21
C THR A 622 -8.24 2.56 18.65
N CYS A 623 -9.29 2.48 19.49
CA CYS A 623 -10.64 2.95 19.10
C CYS A 623 -10.66 4.42 18.63
N THR A 624 -9.60 5.18 18.91
CA THR A 624 -9.42 6.54 18.42
C THR A 624 -8.13 6.61 17.60
N LEU A 625 -8.23 6.95 16.32
CA LEU A 625 -7.09 7.16 15.43
C LEU A 625 -6.77 8.64 15.29
N THR A 626 -5.50 8.97 15.08
CA THR A 626 -5.06 10.36 14.92
C THR A 626 -4.04 10.54 13.82
N ALA A 627 -4.10 11.68 13.11
CA ALA A 627 -3.10 12.06 12.11
C ALA A 627 -2.73 13.55 12.22
N PRO A 628 -1.44 13.93 12.13
CA PRO A 628 -1.03 15.33 12.17
C PRO A 628 -1.40 16.03 10.87
N VAL A 629 -2.17 17.13 10.95
CA VAL A 629 -2.59 17.91 9.78
C VAL A 629 -1.83 19.23 9.70
N SER A 630 -1.68 19.95 10.80
CA SER A 630 -0.83 21.15 10.86
C SER A 630 -0.45 21.51 12.29
N SER A 631 0.61 22.29 12.45
CA SER A 631 1.03 22.86 13.73
C SER A 631 0.33 24.18 14.09
N HIS A 632 -0.52 24.73 13.21
CA HIS A 632 -1.12 26.05 13.38
C HIS A 632 -2.59 25.95 13.80
N SER A 633 -2.89 26.31 15.04
CA SER A 633 -4.27 26.33 15.53
C SER A 633 -5.14 27.33 14.73
N GLY A 634 -6.16 26.83 14.02
CA GLY A 634 -7.16 27.66 13.35
C GLY A 634 -7.03 27.88 11.85
N ALA A 635 -6.17 27.13 11.16
CA ALA A 635 -6.21 27.07 9.70
C ALA A 635 -7.51 26.42 9.19
N SER A 636 -7.93 26.77 7.97
CA SER A 636 -8.95 26.02 7.23
C SER A 636 -8.31 24.80 6.59
N HIS A 637 -9.02 23.69 6.57
CA HIS A 637 -8.53 22.43 6.01
C HIS A 637 -9.55 21.85 5.04
N LYS A 638 -9.10 21.51 3.83
CA LYS A 638 -9.92 20.82 2.85
C LYS A 638 -10.05 19.36 3.25
N LEU A 639 -11.29 18.91 3.46
CA LEU A 639 -11.63 17.53 3.74
C LEU A 639 -12.31 16.93 2.51
N ARG A 640 -11.83 15.74 2.10
CA ARG A 640 -12.55 14.83 1.23
C ARG A 640 -12.65 13.48 1.92
N LEU A 641 -13.86 12.99 2.11
CA LEU A 641 -14.15 11.79 2.89
C LEU A 641 -15.07 10.85 2.13
N PHE A 642 -14.80 9.55 2.22
CA PHE A 642 -15.62 8.50 1.63
C PHE A 642 -16.11 7.57 2.72
N VAL A 643 -17.42 7.30 2.73
CA VAL A 643 -18.05 6.24 3.51
C VAL A 643 -18.60 5.24 2.52
N ASP A 644 -18.19 3.98 2.63
CA ASP A 644 -18.74 2.90 1.80
C ASP A 644 -19.01 1.67 2.68
N ASN A 645 -20.21 1.66 3.26
CA ASN A 645 -20.72 0.74 4.25
C ASN A 645 -19.90 0.64 5.54
N SER A 646 -18.71 0.04 5.45
CA SER A 646 -17.83 -0.20 6.60
C SER A 646 -16.43 0.37 6.44
N VAL A 647 -16.06 0.89 5.27
CA VAL A 647 -14.79 1.59 5.11
C VAL A 647 -15.00 3.10 5.18
N LEU A 648 -14.07 3.76 5.88
CA LEU A 648 -13.87 5.19 5.87
C LEU A 648 -12.51 5.49 5.26
N GLU A 649 -12.45 6.28 4.20
CA GLU A 649 -11.21 6.87 3.69
C GLU A 649 -11.28 8.39 3.78
N ILE A 650 -10.31 8.99 4.46
CA ILE A 650 -10.31 10.42 4.81
C ILE A 650 -9.05 11.06 4.25
N PHE A 651 -9.21 12.13 3.49
CA PHE A 651 -8.13 12.91 2.89
C PHE A 651 -8.22 14.36 3.35
N VAL A 652 -7.12 14.89 3.87
CA VAL A 652 -7.03 16.28 4.32
C VAL A 652 -5.89 16.98 3.62
N ASN A 653 -6.20 18.12 2.98
CA ASN A 653 -5.24 19.01 2.31
C ASN A 653 -4.36 18.34 1.23
N ASP A 654 -4.79 17.24 0.63
CA ASP A 654 -3.98 16.41 -0.29
C ASP A 654 -2.61 16.00 0.30
N LEU A 655 -2.56 15.84 1.63
CA LEU A 655 -1.34 15.58 2.38
C LEU A 655 -1.51 14.42 3.37
N VAL A 656 -2.64 14.40 4.08
CA VAL A 656 -2.95 13.35 5.06
C VAL A 656 -3.98 12.41 4.47
N ALA A 657 -3.71 11.12 4.55
CA ALA A 657 -4.68 10.06 4.28
C ALA A 657 -4.86 9.17 5.53
N LEU A 658 -6.09 8.78 5.83
CA LEU A 658 -6.42 7.88 6.94
C LEU A 658 -7.56 6.97 6.52
N SER A 659 -7.30 5.66 6.50
CA SER A 659 -8.29 4.62 6.20
C SER A 659 -8.63 3.82 7.43
N THR A 660 -9.90 3.55 7.67
CA THR A 660 -10.29 2.73 8.82
C THR A 660 -11.60 2.00 8.56
N ARG A 661 -11.95 1.08 9.48
CA ARG A 661 -13.17 0.29 9.43
C ARG A 661 -14.14 0.72 10.53
N VAL A 662 -15.42 0.76 10.18
CA VAL A 662 -16.53 0.95 11.10
C VAL A 662 -17.60 -0.08 10.77
N TYR A 663 -18.30 -0.58 11.78
CA TYR A 663 -19.30 -1.64 11.58
C TYR A 663 -20.65 -1.21 12.14
N PRO A 664 -21.25 -0.17 11.52
CA PRO A 664 -22.51 0.39 11.99
C PRO A 664 -23.65 -0.62 11.89
N ASP A 665 -24.69 -0.39 12.68
CA ASP A 665 -25.92 -1.16 12.56
C ASP A 665 -26.61 -0.85 11.22
N ALA A 666 -27.51 -1.74 10.78
CA ALA A 666 -28.07 -1.70 9.42
C ALA A 666 -28.74 -0.36 9.06
N GLU A 667 -29.38 0.27 10.05
CA GLU A 667 -30.15 1.52 9.89
C GLU A 667 -29.29 2.79 10.09
N ASP A 668 -28.04 2.65 10.53
CA ASP A 668 -27.18 3.76 10.94
C ASP A 668 -26.51 4.42 9.72
N CYS A 669 -27.30 5.25 9.03
CA CYS A 669 -26.87 6.02 7.86
C CYS A 669 -26.72 7.52 8.14
N GLY A 670 -26.94 7.97 9.38
CA GLY A 670 -26.96 9.38 9.73
C GLY A 670 -25.64 10.10 9.45
N LEU A 671 -25.76 11.36 9.01
CA LEU A 671 -24.67 12.31 8.87
C LEU A 671 -25.03 13.61 9.58
N SER A 672 -24.11 14.11 10.40
CA SER A 672 -24.20 15.42 11.06
C SER A 672 -22.90 16.20 10.94
N ILE A 673 -23.00 17.53 10.84
CA ILE A 673 -21.86 18.44 10.92
C ILE A 673 -21.68 18.86 12.37
N LEU A 674 -20.44 18.84 12.86
CA LEU A 674 -20.11 19.37 14.17
C LEU A 674 -19.93 20.88 14.09
N LEU A 675 -20.60 21.62 14.97
CA LEU A 675 -20.56 23.08 15.03
C LEU A 675 -20.24 23.57 16.44
N GLN A 676 -19.53 24.69 16.54
CA GLN A 676 -19.41 25.41 17.82
C GLN A 676 -20.79 25.93 18.27
N PRO A 677 -21.13 25.86 19.57
CA PRO A 677 -22.45 26.25 20.06
C PRO A 677 -22.88 27.66 19.64
N GLY A 678 -24.09 27.76 19.07
CA GLY A 678 -24.65 29.04 18.62
C GLY A 678 -23.89 29.71 17.48
N LYS A 679 -22.95 29.00 16.83
CA LYS A 679 -22.31 29.40 15.58
C LYS A 679 -23.01 28.72 14.41
N VAL A 680 -22.79 29.29 13.24
CA VAL A 680 -23.42 28.87 11.98
C VAL A 680 -22.28 28.60 11.00
N ALA A 681 -22.24 27.42 10.38
CA ALA A 681 -21.24 27.13 9.35
C ALA A 681 -21.48 28.03 8.14
N LEU A 682 -20.42 28.67 7.66
CA LEU A 682 -20.48 29.58 6.52
C LEU A 682 -20.08 28.89 5.20
N ASP A 683 -19.37 27.77 5.27
CA ASP A 683 -18.91 27.06 4.08
C ASP A 683 -19.87 25.92 3.69
N GLU A 684 -20.02 25.70 2.40
CA GLU A 684 -20.89 24.68 1.82
C GLU A 684 -20.29 23.28 2.05
N VAL A 685 -21.11 22.35 2.55
CA VAL A 685 -20.82 20.92 2.58
C VAL A 685 -21.49 20.26 1.38
N ASN A 686 -20.69 19.60 0.55
CA ASN A 686 -21.16 18.85 -0.59
C ASN A 686 -21.12 17.36 -0.26
N VAL A 687 -22.26 16.67 -0.43
CA VAL A 687 -22.39 15.24 -0.23
C VAL A 687 -22.89 14.60 -1.52
N TRP A 688 -22.24 13.53 -1.98
CA TRP A 688 -22.72 12.68 -3.08
C TRP A 688 -23.08 11.33 -2.51
N GLN A 689 -24.37 11.04 -2.38
CA GLN A 689 -24.84 9.77 -1.83
C GLN A 689 -25.30 8.79 -2.90
N GLY A 690 -25.09 7.50 -2.63
CA GLY A 690 -25.35 6.41 -3.58
C GLY A 690 -24.25 6.36 -4.64
N LEU A 691 -23.00 6.24 -4.19
CA LEU A 691 -21.85 6.13 -5.09
C LEU A 691 -21.98 4.89 -5.99
N ASP A 692 -21.43 4.98 -7.20
CA ASP A 692 -21.47 3.91 -8.18
C ASP A 692 -20.68 2.67 -7.70
N ARG A 693 -20.99 1.51 -8.28
CA ARG A 693 -20.37 0.23 -7.92
C ARG A 693 -19.02 0.09 -8.62
N ALA A 694 -17.99 -0.24 -7.85
CA ALA A 694 -16.66 -0.48 -8.40
C ALA A 694 -16.57 -1.81 -9.15
N ILE A 695 -17.24 -2.88 -8.71
CA ILE A 695 -17.26 -4.16 -9.43
C ILE A 695 -18.48 -4.21 -10.33
N VAL A 696 -18.26 -4.19 -11.65
CA VAL A 696 -19.32 -4.10 -12.67
C VAL A 696 -19.57 -5.41 -13.43
N ALA A 697 -18.62 -6.34 -13.42
CA ALA A 697 -18.72 -7.64 -14.08
C ALA A 697 -17.86 -8.71 -13.41
#